data_AF-A0A448JDA4-F1
#
_entry.id   AF-A0A448JDA4-F1
#
_cell.length_a   1.000
_cell.length_b   1.000
_cell.length_c   1.000
_cell.angle_alpha   90.00
_cell.angle_beta   90.00
_cell.angle_gamma   90.00
#
_symmetry.space_group_name_H-M   'P 1'
#
loop_
_entity.id
_entity.type
_entity.pdbx_description
1 polymer ?
#
loop_
_entity_poly.entity_id
_entity_poly.type
_entity_poly.pdbx_seq_one_letter_code
_entity_poly.pdbx_strand_id
1 'polypeptide(L)'
;MEDPDDIFRYKDPFWDSCQSGKCDYSKGKGKLFDSSRYEYFVREGSGIVALGFEDTNKVPIKIFDSNEINLGGFVGLAPKNTEDKRFKLQFLNYTNDKRNPFTSSSTPGDSGSGVYVYDKIDKKWYLVGVVSTSNCNAHFTDGYTCSQVDYALINQAKINEFQNTHKVAIGSGTYKLSSEGLMKDGKKIENVSLISKTNAGYVSYENVFGDKAKYDNRIKEMQNSKDLYFSQNGSINLNSDVDLGASVLNFDKNSNWQITGDKWLIHGGIYVDKGSSVEYNVKTKKDDFLYKMGEGELIVKSQSADAGLRMGEGKVSLESEGLSFGEIYMNGGTLDLSGLTLKFDQIKANSNNVFITSSQAGANLNLENKQDYLYHGNIFSDEAITISTNTDKALIFDGNIYNKEGVFRAENAKLNFQGHARIHAYVSEEQAKKLQEQGLSALTKPVSFTQEDWEDRVFVLKELNLEKSEFYLGRNASLKVENLNAKNSKIDLGSKNLWIDEKDGGNIIDKTDDYSYGDVTQTGVGKEMAFEQKLQNTQNAKIEKVYFSGNLNLDHSDATLQNIVFSGNIKGINDTQKNLMIKDSLLEYHIQMSNLQIEKSAIYGKVDTNKLSANNTIFKINVDFENSKAEYINSKESTQGVNNTLVLNFLNNPSKKEG
;
A
#
# COMPACT_ATOMS: atom_id res chain seq x y z
N MET A 1 16.30 15.38 -29.80
CA MET A 1 17.22 15.63 -30.94
C MET A 1 18.37 14.65 -30.79
N GLU A 2 18.69 13.90 -31.84
CA GLU A 2 19.80 12.93 -31.82
C GLU A 2 21.13 13.69 -31.89
N ASP A 3 22.06 13.34 -31.01
CA ASP A 3 23.47 13.69 -31.19
C ASP A 3 23.96 12.97 -32.46
N PRO A 4 24.50 13.67 -33.47
CA PRO A 4 24.99 13.06 -34.70
C PRO A 4 26.01 11.93 -34.45
N ASP A 5 26.76 11.97 -33.34
CA ASP A 5 27.75 10.95 -32.99
C ASP A 5 27.11 9.66 -32.48
N ASP A 6 25.92 9.73 -31.88
CA ASP A 6 25.20 8.55 -31.37
C ASP A 6 24.74 7.60 -32.49
N ILE A 7 24.45 8.16 -33.67
CA ILE A 7 24.05 7.45 -34.88
C ILE A 7 25.18 6.54 -35.38
N PHE A 8 26.44 6.87 -35.09
CA PHE A 8 27.59 6.03 -35.43
C PHE A 8 28.00 5.11 -34.27
N ARG A 9 27.75 5.52 -33.03
CA ARG A 9 28.13 4.79 -31.82
C ARG A 9 27.22 3.59 -31.52
N TYR A 10 25.92 3.70 -31.79
CA TYR A 10 24.93 2.66 -31.47
C TYR A 10 24.36 2.01 -32.73
N LYS A 11 24.29 0.67 -32.75
CA LYS A 11 23.71 -0.10 -33.87
C LYS A 11 22.23 -0.40 -33.62
N ASP A 12 21.43 -0.39 -34.69
CA ASP A 12 20.08 -0.95 -34.70
C ASP A 12 20.10 -2.22 -35.57
N PRO A 13 20.27 -3.41 -34.97
CA PRO A 13 20.47 -4.65 -35.73
C PRO A 13 19.28 -5.02 -36.63
N PHE A 14 18.08 -4.55 -36.31
CA PHE A 14 16.91 -4.77 -37.15
C PHE A 14 16.96 -3.86 -38.36
N TRP A 15 17.18 -2.55 -38.14
CA TRP A 15 17.38 -1.56 -39.21
C TRP A 15 18.45 -1.99 -40.21
N ASP A 16 19.61 -2.42 -39.70
CA ASP A 16 20.75 -2.84 -40.51
C ASP A 16 20.39 -4.07 -41.36
N SER A 17 19.58 -4.99 -40.83
CA SER A 17 19.12 -6.16 -41.58
C SER A 17 18.19 -5.79 -42.74
N CYS A 18 17.35 -4.78 -42.57
CA CYS A 18 16.39 -4.30 -43.56
C CYS A 18 17.06 -3.69 -44.80
N GLN A 19 18.33 -3.26 -44.71
CA GLN A 19 19.05 -2.60 -45.82
C GLN A 19 19.21 -3.50 -47.06
N SER A 20 19.14 -4.82 -46.91
CA SER A 20 19.17 -5.78 -48.02
C SER A 20 17.80 -6.00 -48.71
N GLY A 21 16.77 -5.24 -48.33
CA GLY A 21 15.40 -5.38 -48.86
C GLY A 21 14.57 -6.49 -48.21
N LYS A 22 15.13 -7.23 -47.24
CA LYS A 22 14.42 -8.17 -46.37
C LYS A 22 14.86 -7.97 -44.92
N CYS A 23 13.92 -7.60 -44.05
CA CYS A 23 14.18 -7.47 -42.62
C CYS A 23 14.28 -8.83 -41.91
N ASP A 24 15.22 -8.95 -40.99
CA ASP A 24 15.38 -10.12 -40.12
C ASP A 24 14.71 -9.86 -38.76
N TYR A 25 13.48 -10.37 -38.61
CA TYR A 25 12.66 -10.22 -37.41
C TYR A 25 13.22 -10.97 -36.18
N SER A 26 14.29 -11.76 -36.32
CA SER A 26 14.98 -12.35 -35.16
C SER A 26 15.93 -11.37 -34.45
N LYS A 27 16.15 -10.17 -35.00
CA LYS A 27 17.16 -9.21 -34.51
C LYS A 27 16.55 -7.95 -33.91
N GLY A 28 17.21 -7.43 -32.87
CA GLY A 28 16.88 -6.14 -32.24
C GLY A 28 15.38 -6.01 -31.91
N LYS A 29 14.81 -4.86 -32.30
CA LYS A 29 13.38 -4.56 -32.14
C LYS A 29 12.45 -5.49 -32.95
N GLY A 30 12.97 -6.17 -33.98
CA GLY A 30 12.24 -7.16 -34.77
C GLY A 30 11.68 -8.31 -33.92
N LYS A 31 12.36 -8.66 -32.82
CA LYS A 31 11.90 -9.71 -31.90
C LYS A 31 10.54 -9.41 -31.28
N LEU A 32 10.16 -8.13 -31.17
CA LEU A 32 8.89 -7.70 -30.59
C LEU A 32 7.67 -8.06 -31.46
N PHE A 33 7.88 -8.50 -32.70
CA PHE A 33 6.82 -9.02 -33.57
C PHE A 33 6.50 -10.50 -33.34
N ASP A 34 7.27 -11.20 -32.51
CA ASP A 34 6.97 -12.58 -32.13
C ASP A 34 5.81 -12.62 -31.14
N SER A 35 4.59 -12.75 -31.67
CA SER A 35 3.36 -12.81 -30.87
C SER A 35 3.28 -14.04 -29.96
N SER A 36 4.12 -15.06 -30.15
CA SER A 36 4.20 -16.19 -29.20
C SER A 36 4.84 -15.78 -27.87
N ARG A 37 5.58 -14.65 -27.86
CA ARG A 37 6.22 -14.08 -26.67
C ARG A 37 5.66 -12.71 -26.29
N TYR A 38 5.54 -11.79 -27.25
CA TYR A 38 5.16 -10.40 -27.04
C TYR A 38 3.81 -10.12 -27.71
N GLU A 39 2.74 -10.11 -26.92
CA GLU A 39 1.38 -9.98 -27.45
C GLU A 39 0.71 -8.69 -27.01
N TYR A 40 0.82 -8.35 -25.72
CA TYR A 40 0.12 -7.21 -25.15
C TYR A 40 1.06 -6.02 -25.02
N PHE A 41 0.66 -4.90 -25.61
CA PHE A 41 1.34 -3.62 -25.45
C PHE A 41 0.38 -2.62 -24.84
N VAL A 42 0.84 -1.89 -23.84
CA VAL A 42 0.05 -0.88 -23.13
C VAL A 42 0.84 0.40 -23.00
N ARG A 43 0.13 1.52 -22.93
CA ARG A 43 0.69 2.82 -22.62
C ARG A 43 -0.16 3.53 -21.58
N GLU A 44 0.43 4.53 -20.94
CA GLU A 44 -0.24 5.49 -20.07
C GLU A 44 0.39 6.86 -20.28
N GLY A 45 -0.35 7.95 -20.06
CA GLY A 45 0.21 9.29 -19.94
C GLY A 45 -0.86 10.34 -19.70
N SER A 46 -0.40 11.58 -19.62
CA SER A 46 -1.19 12.74 -19.20
C SER A 46 -1.30 13.80 -20.31
N GLY A 47 -1.24 13.39 -21.59
CA GLY A 47 -1.47 14.29 -22.72
C GLY A 47 -2.89 14.86 -22.76
N ILE A 48 -3.14 15.72 -23.73
CA ILE A 48 -4.49 16.22 -24.03
C ILE A 48 -5.46 15.04 -24.19
N VAL A 49 -6.56 15.04 -23.45
CA VAL A 49 -7.56 13.96 -23.52
C VAL A 49 -8.59 14.27 -24.58
N ALA A 50 -8.82 13.31 -25.47
CA ALA A 50 -9.85 13.42 -26.50
C ALA A 50 -10.60 12.10 -26.70
N LEU A 51 -11.88 12.22 -27.05
CA LEU A 51 -12.73 11.10 -27.44
C LEU A 51 -12.52 10.80 -28.93
N GLY A 52 -11.90 9.67 -29.23
CA GLY A 52 -11.82 9.14 -30.58
C GLY A 52 -13.07 8.34 -30.95
N PHE A 53 -13.54 8.48 -32.20
CA PHE A 53 -14.64 7.68 -32.73
C PHE A 53 -14.16 6.36 -33.33
N GLU A 54 -15.07 5.38 -33.46
CA GLU A 54 -14.78 4.09 -34.10
C GLU A 54 -14.19 4.26 -35.50
N ASP A 55 -14.81 5.11 -36.32
CA ASP A 55 -14.28 5.50 -37.63
C ASP A 55 -13.07 6.43 -37.45
N THR A 56 -11.88 5.99 -37.87
CA THR A 56 -10.63 6.74 -37.71
C THR A 56 -10.58 8.01 -38.55
N ASN A 57 -11.45 8.16 -39.54
CA ASN A 57 -11.53 9.37 -40.36
C ASN A 57 -12.24 10.52 -39.65
N LYS A 58 -12.96 10.23 -38.56
CA LYS A 58 -13.59 11.26 -37.74
C LYS A 58 -12.56 11.87 -36.79
N VAL A 59 -12.51 13.20 -36.83
CA VAL A 59 -11.68 14.01 -35.95
C VAL A 59 -12.10 13.80 -34.49
N PRO A 60 -11.16 13.52 -33.56
CA PRO A 60 -11.46 13.38 -32.14
C PRO A 60 -12.02 14.66 -31.51
N ILE A 61 -12.83 14.53 -30.46
CA ILE A 61 -13.32 15.66 -29.67
C ILE A 61 -12.43 15.84 -28.45
N LYS A 62 -11.76 16.99 -28.32
CA LYS A 62 -11.02 17.35 -27.11
C LYS A 62 -11.96 17.46 -25.90
N ILE A 63 -11.57 16.86 -24.79
CA ILE A 63 -12.29 16.95 -23.50
C ILE A 63 -11.47 17.77 -22.49
N PHE A 64 -10.18 17.46 -22.34
CA PHE A 64 -9.29 18.09 -21.35
C PHE A 64 -7.98 18.56 -21.98
N ASP A 65 -7.34 19.55 -21.36
CA ASP A 65 -5.95 19.89 -21.63
C ASP A 65 -4.98 18.85 -21.03
N SER A 66 -3.70 18.95 -21.38
CA SER A 66 -2.67 18.07 -20.82
C SER A 66 -2.50 18.27 -19.31
N ASN A 67 -2.13 17.19 -18.61
CA ASN A 67 -1.90 17.09 -17.17
C ASN A 67 -3.16 17.24 -16.31
N GLU A 68 -4.36 17.16 -16.90
CA GLU A 68 -5.61 17.15 -16.14
C GLU A 68 -5.96 15.78 -15.58
N ILE A 69 -5.79 14.71 -16.36
CA ILE A 69 -6.00 13.32 -15.95
C ILE A 69 -5.00 12.39 -16.68
N ASN A 70 -4.69 11.24 -16.07
CA ASN A 70 -3.94 10.17 -16.75
C ASN A 70 -4.91 9.23 -17.48
N LEU A 71 -4.54 8.82 -18.69
CA LEU A 71 -5.25 7.78 -19.43
C LEU A 71 -4.28 6.76 -20.01
N GLY A 72 -4.72 5.51 -20.03
CA GLY A 72 -3.97 4.40 -20.59
C GLY A 72 -4.85 3.48 -21.43
N GLY A 73 -4.21 2.55 -22.13
CA GLY A 73 -4.90 1.58 -22.97
C GLY A 73 -3.95 0.72 -23.77
N PHE A 74 -4.50 -0.22 -24.51
CA PHE A 74 -3.74 -1.07 -25.42
C PHE A 74 -3.29 -0.29 -26.67
N VAL A 75 -2.21 -0.76 -27.28
CA VAL A 75 -1.74 -0.29 -28.59
C VAL A 75 -1.31 -1.48 -29.43
N GLY A 76 -1.46 -1.38 -30.75
CA GLY A 76 -1.07 -2.43 -31.69
C GLY A 76 0.25 -2.09 -32.38
N LEU A 77 1.22 -3.01 -32.37
CA LEU A 77 2.49 -2.80 -33.06
C LEU A 77 2.27 -2.81 -34.59
N ALA A 78 2.79 -1.79 -35.28
CA ALA A 78 2.64 -1.63 -36.73
C ALA A 78 3.73 -2.41 -37.49
N PRO A 79 3.37 -3.41 -38.33
CA PRO A 79 4.35 -4.17 -39.10
C PRO A 79 4.95 -3.36 -40.27
N LYS A 80 4.14 -2.57 -40.97
CA LYS A 80 4.60 -1.68 -42.05
C LYS A 80 5.04 -0.33 -41.46
N ASN A 81 6.08 0.28 -42.04
CA ASN A 81 6.66 1.59 -41.64
C ASN A 81 7.38 1.63 -40.26
N THR A 82 7.57 0.46 -39.62
CA THR A 82 8.55 0.31 -38.52
C THR A 82 9.94 -0.03 -39.10
N GLU A 83 9.96 -0.70 -40.25
CA GLU A 83 11.16 -1.17 -40.95
C GLU A 83 12.03 -0.03 -41.51
N ASP A 84 11.42 1.12 -41.86
CA ASP A 84 12.03 2.33 -42.44
C ASP A 84 12.39 3.41 -41.39
N LYS A 85 12.22 3.12 -40.09
CA LYS A 85 12.59 4.01 -38.98
C LYS A 85 13.67 3.44 -38.08
N ARG A 86 14.83 4.09 -38.01
CA ARG A 86 15.90 3.73 -37.05
C ARG A 86 15.49 4.07 -35.61
N PHE A 87 15.77 3.18 -34.64
CA PHE A 87 15.52 3.36 -33.20
C PHE A 87 14.08 3.70 -32.78
N LYS A 88 13.09 3.49 -33.65
CA LYS A 88 11.68 3.76 -33.36
C LYS A 88 10.81 2.54 -33.61
N LEU A 89 9.71 2.44 -32.87
CA LEU A 89 8.60 1.54 -33.16
C LEU A 89 7.36 2.35 -33.45
N GLN A 90 6.64 1.96 -34.49
CA GLN A 90 5.35 2.56 -34.78
C GLN A 90 4.24 1.68 -34.22
N PHE A 91 3.25 2.32 -33.61
CA PHE A 91 2.04 1.69 -33.10
C PHE A 91 0.80 2.34 -33.73
N LEU A 92 -0.21 1.51 -33.95
CA LEU A 92 -1.54 1.89 -34.42
C LEU A 92 -2.57 1.51 -33.37
N ASN A 93 -3.67 2.26 -33.31
CA ASN A 93 -4.82 1.93 -32.46
C ASN A 93 -6.05 1.48 -33.27
N TYR A 94 -5.86 1.05 -34.51
CA TYR A 94 -6.94 0.72 -35.43
C TYR A 94 -6.61 -0.44 -36.37
N THR A 95 -7.64 -0.98 -37.02
CA THR A 95 -7.54 -1.98 -38.08
C THR A 95 -8.64 -1.72 -39.10
N ASN A 96 -8.31 -1.70 -40.40
CA ASN A 96 -9.25 -1.38 -41.49
C ASN A 96 -10.08 -0.11 -41.20
N ASP A 97 -9.39 0.97 -40.82
CA ASP A 97 -9.94 2.29 -40.49
C ASP A 97 -10.96 2.31 -39.33
N LYS A 98 -10.93 1.27 -38.49
CA LYS A 98 -11.74 1.16 -37.28
C LYS A 98 -10.86 1.05 -36.04
N ARG A 99 -11.08 1.92 -35.05
CA ARG A 99 -10.35 1.86 -33.77
C ARG A 99 -10.63 0.54 -33.07
N ASN A 100 -9.57 -0.06 -32.54
CA ASN A 100 -9.65 -1.32 -31.81
C ASN A 100 -10.21 -1.07 -30.40
N PRO A 101 -10.99 -1.99 -29.82
CA PRO A 101 -11.50 -1.86 -28.45
C PRO A 101 -10.38 -1.65 -27.42
N PHE A 102 -10.63 -0.82 -26.41
CA PHE A 102 -9.68 -0.50 -25.32
C PHE A 102 -8.31 0.03 -25.77
N THR A 103 -8.21 0.54 -26.99
CA THR A 103 -6.97 1.15 -27.45
C THR A 103 -6.90 2.64 -27.14
N SER A 104 -5.70 3.12 -26.89
CA SER A 104 -5.41 4.55 -26.73
C SER A 104 -4.39 5.01 -27.78
N SER A 105 -4.24 6.32 -27.91
CA SER A 105 -3.20 6.93 -28.76
C SER A 105 -2.49 8.01 -27.95
N SER A 106 -1.47 8.62 -28.54
CA SER A 106 -0.72 9.71 -27.90
C SER A 106 -1.04 11.05 -28.53
N THR A 107 -1.31 12.04 -27.68
CA THR A 107 -1.61 13.42 -28.05
C THR A 107 -0.50 14.35 -27.56
N PRO A 108 -0.48 15.65 -27.96
CA PRO A 108 0.46 16.60 -27.37
C PRO A 108 0.36 16.61 -25.84
N GLY A 109 1.52 16.63 -25.18
CA GLY A 109 1.65 16.43 -23.72
C GLY A 109 2.05 15.00 -23.34
N ASP A 110 1.78 13.99 -24.18
CA ASP A 110 2.23 12.61 -23.92
C ASP A 110 3.71 12.35 -24.23
N SER A 111 4.42 13.32 -24.82
CA SER A 111 5.84 13.18 -25.17
C SER A 111 6.67 12.72 -23.98
N GLY A 112 7.39 11.60 -24.12
CA GLY A 112 8.16 10.98 -23.03
C GLY A 112 7.43 9.90 -22.23
N SER A 113 6.12 9.74 -22.41
CA SER A 113 5.36 8.67 -21.74
C SER A 113 5.69 7.28 -22.28
N GLY A 114 5.66 6.26 -21.43
CA GLY A 114 6.15 4.91 -21.75
C GLY A 114 5.16 4.02 -22.51
N VAL A 115 5.69 3.15 -23.37
CA VAL A 115 4.99 1.94 -23.85
C VAL A 115 5.65 0.69 -23.28
N TYR A 116 4.81 -0.20 -22.77
CA TYR A 116 5.20 -1.43 -22.11
C TYR A 116 4.74 -2.63 -22.91
N VAL A 117 5.50 -3.71 -22.86
CA VAL A 117 5.15 -5.01 -23.46
C VAL A 117 5.11 -6.09 -22.39
N TYR A 118 4.11 -6.96 -22.45
CA TYR A 118 4.07 -8.15 -21.62
C TYR A 118 4.82 -9.30 -22.30
N ASP A 119 5.86 -9.79 -21.64
CA ASP A 119 6.59 -10.98 -22.04
C ASP A 119 5.90 -12.22 -21.46
N LYS A 120 5.32 -13.06 -22.32
CA LYS A 120 4.59 -14.28 -21.90
C LYS A 120 5.49 -15.38 -21.34
N ILE A 121 6.78 -15.35 -21.67
CA ILE A 121 7.75 -16.32 -21.15
C ILE A 121 8.17 -15.90 -19.74
N ASP A 122 8.54 -14.62 -19.59
CA ASP A 122 9.01 -14.09 -18.30
C ASP A 122 7.85 -13.77 -17.33
N LYS A 123 6.63 -13.64 -17.86
CA LYS A 123 5.41 -13.21 -17.17
C LYS A 123 5.55 -11.83 -16.51
N LYS A 124 6.18 -10.90 -17.24
CA LYS A 124 6.51 -9.55 -16.75
C LYS A 124 6.27 -8.49 -17.81
N TRP A 125 6.02 -7.27 -17.36
CA TRP A 125 5.97 -6.08 -18.21
C TRP A 125 7.36 -5.45 -18.32
N TYR A 126 7.73 -5.01 -19.53
CA TYR A 126 8.98 -4.31 -19.81
C TYR A 126 8.69 -2.99 -20.52
N LEU A 127 9.36 -1.91 -20.10
CA LEU A 127 9.37 -0.64 -20.82
C LEU A 127 10.18 -0.80 -22.12
N VAL A 128 9.55 -0.52 -23.25
CA VAL A 128 10.17 -0.70 -24.58
C VAL A 128 10.63 0.63 -25.17
N GLY A 129 9.84 1.68 -24.97
CA GLY A 129 10.12 2.99 -25.55
C GLY A 129 9.26 4.08 -24.92
N VAL A 130 9.51 5.30 -25.35
CA VAL A 130 8.77 6.50 -24.94
C VAL A 130 8.20 7.24 -26.14
N VAL A 131 7.04 7.87 -25.99
CA VAL A 131 6.39 8.62 -27.08
C VAL A 131 7.36 9.67 -27.61
N SER A 132 7.61 9.61 -28.92
CA SER A 132 8.45 10.59 -29.63
C SER A 132 7.60 11.52 -30.49
N THR A 133 6.74 10.96 -31.33
CA THR A 133 5.90 11.71 -32.26
C THR A 133 4.58 10.96 -32.49
N SER A 134 3.50 11.68 -32.79
CA SER A 134 2.24 11.07 -33.22
C SER A 134 1.64 11.87 -34.38
N ASN A 135 0.69 11.28 -35.11
CA ASN A 135 -0.09 11.98 -36.13
C ASN A 135 -1.28 12.78 -35.52
N CYS A 136 -1.07 13.35 -34.34
CA CYS A 136 -2.06 14.12 -33.61
C CYS A 136 -1.59 15.57 -33.47
N ASN A 137 -2.52 16.52 -33.38
CA ASN A 137 -2.22 17.92 -33.09
C ASN A 137 -3.09 18.44 -31.94
N ALA A 138 -2.68 19.56 -31.33
CA ALA A 138 -3.35 20.09 -30.15
C ALA A 138 -4.75 20.66 -30.43
N HIS A 139 -5.05 20.94 -31.70
CA HIS A 139 -6.29 21.57 -32.14
C HIS A 139 -7.29 20.60 -32.75
N PHE A 140 -6.93 19.32 -32.92
CA PHE A 140 -7.73 18.30 -33.59
C PHE A 140 -8.38 18.83 -34.88
N THR A 141 -7.56 19.24 -35.84
CA THR A 141 -8.05 19.74 -37.14
C THR A 141 -8.06 18.61 -38.18
N ASP A 142 -8.82 18.80 -39.27
CA ASP A 142 -8.89 17.83 -40.38
C ASP A 142 -7.50 17.39 -40.86
N GLY A 143 -7.32 16.08 -41.02
CA GLY A 143 -6.05 15.44 -41.40
C GLY A 143 -5.24 14.85 -40.24
N TYR A 144 -5.58 15.14 -38.98
CA TYR A 144 -4.92 14.57 -37.79
C TYR A 144 -5.84 13.57 -37.09
N THR A 145 -5.65 12.28 -37.36
CA THR A 145 -6.55 11.22 -36.87
C THR A 145 -6.14 10.64 -35.51
N CYS A 146 -5.00 11.04 -34.94
CA CYS A 146 -4.51 10.58 -33.64
C CYS A 146 -4.58 9.04 -33.52
N SER A 147 -4.02 8.36 -34.51
CA SER A 147 -4.15 6.92 -34.74
C SER A 147 -2.81 6.19 -34.89
N GLN A 148 -1.73 6.95 -35.08
CA GLN A 148 -0.39 6.47 -35.29
C GLN A 148 0.58 7.19 -34.34
N VAL A 149 1.37 6.41 -33.62
CA VAL A 149 2.36 6.91 -32.66
C VAL A 149 3.69 6.23 -32.92
N ASP A 150 4.76 7.02 -32.99
CA ASP A 150 6.12 6.52 -32.99
C ASP A 150 6.73 6.67 -31.59
N TYR A 151 7.23 5.57 -31.05
CA TYR A 151 7.95 5.51 -29.79
C TYR A 151 9.45 5.41 -30.06
N ALA A 152 10.24 6.26 -29.42
CA ALA A 152 11.68 6.13 -29.36
C ALA A 152 12.06 4.98 -28.43
N LEU A 153 12.86 4.04 -28.92
CA LEU A 153 13.25 2.87 -28.16
C LEU A 153 14.17 3.22 -26.99
N ILE A 154 13.98 2.53 -25.87
CA ILE A 154 14.93 2.58 -24.76
C ILE A 154 16.26 1.96 -25.23
N ASN A 155 17.33 2.75 -25.17
CA ASN A 155 18.67 2.29 -25.49
C ASN A 155 19.41 1.90 -24.20
N GLN A 156 19.42 0.60 -23.90
CA GLN A 156 20.07 0.07 -22.70
C GLN A 156 21.57 0.39 -22.64
N ALA A 157 22.27 0.43 -23.78
CA ALA A 157 23.70 0.72 -23.80
C ALA A 157 23.98 2.17 -23.37
N LYS A 158 23.13 3.13 -23.78
CA LYS A 158 23.19 4.53 -23.31
C LYS A 158 22.87 4.64 -21.81
N ILE A 159 21.85 3.91 -21.34
CA ILE A 159 21.53 3.87 -19.90
C ILE A 159 22.73 3.34 -19.11
N ASN A 160 23.34 2.24 -19.57
CA ASN A 160 24.52 1.67 -18.93
C ASN A 160 25.70 2.65 -18.94
N GLU A 161 25.93 3.36 -20.05
CA GLU A 161 26.95 4.41 -20.12
C GLU A 161 26.68 5.51 -19.07
N PHE A 162 25.45 6.02 -19.01
CA PHE A 162 25.05 7.02 -18.03
C PHE A 162 25.25 6.53 -16.59
N GLN A 163 24.80 5.31 -16.27
CA GLN A 163 25.02 4.70 -14.96
C GLN A 163 26.52 4.55 -14.65
N ASN A 164 27.32 4.15 -15.63
CA ASN A 164 28.76 3.97 -15.46
C ASN A 164 29.50 5.29 -15.18
N THR A 165 29.03 6.43 -15.71
CA THR A 165 29.65 7.74 -15.45
C THR A 165 29.25 8.34 -14.10
N HIS A 166 28.12 7.90 -13.53
CA HIS A 166 27.55 8.39 -12.28
C HIS A 166 27.68 7.42 -11.09
N LYS A 167 28.49 6.36 -11.22
CA LYS A 167 28.74 5.40 -10.14
C LYS A 167 30.17 5.46 -9.60
N VAL A 168 30.32 5.19 -8.31
CA VAL A 168 31.61 4.91 -7.66
C VAL A 168 31.53 3.54 -6.98
N ALA A 169 32.41 2.63 -7.37
CA ALA A 169 32.47 1.30 -6.77
C ALA A 169 33.25 1.33 -5.45
N ILE A 170 32.64 0.78 -4.40
CA ILE A 170 33.20 0.65 -3.06
C ILE A 170 33.34 -0.84 -2.72
N GLY A 171 34.57 -1.29 -2.55
CA GLY A 171 34.90 -2.67 -2.16
C GLY A 171 34.75 -2.93 -0.66
N SER A 172 35.16 -4.11 -0.22
CA SER A 172 35.11 -4.51 1.19
C SER A 172 36.10 -3.73 2.08
N GLY A 173 35.85 -3.76 3.39
CA GLY A 173 36.74 -3.22 4.42
C GLY A 173 36.20 -1.96 5.11
N THR A 174 37.09 -1.26 5.81
CA THR A 174 36.73 -0.10 6.64
C THR A 174 37.09 1.21 5.96
N TYR A 175 36.12 2.11 5.93
CA TYR A 175 36.20 3.43 5.33
C TYR A 175 35.98 4.51 6.39
N LYS A 176 36.54 5.68 6.15
CA LYS A 176 36.33 6.87 6.96
C LYS A 176 35.69 7.95 6.09
N LEU A 177 34.52 8.41 6.47
CA LEU A 177 33.82 9.50 5.78
C LEU A 177 33.92 10.78 6.62
N SER A 178 34.40 11.86 6.00
CA SER A 178 34.50 13.18 6.62
C SER A 178 34.33 14.27 5.57
N SER A 179 34.40 15.53 6.00
CA SER A 179 34.37 16.71 5.12
C SER A 179 35.55 16.80 4.15
N GLU A 180 36.54 15.91 4.25
CA GLU A 180 37.67 15.80 3.31
C GLU A 180 37.40 14.79 2.18
N GLY A 181 36.43 13.89 2.35
CA GLY A 181 36.13 12.81 1.41
C GLY A 181 35.85 11.47 2.10
N LEU A 182 35.54 10.48 1.27
CA LEU A 182 35.58 9.08 1.67
C LEU A 182 37.03 8.57 1.57
N MET A 183 37.57 8.03 2.65
CA MET A 183 38.95 7.61 2.78
C MET A 183 39.03 6.10 3.04
N LYS A 184 40.02 5.43 2.45
CA LYS A 184 40.40 4.05 2.74
C LYS A 184 41.92 3.96 2.86
N ASP A 185 42.43 3.37 3.95
CA ASP A 185 43.86 3.20 4.19
C ASP A 185 44.67 4.51 4.03
N GLY A 186 44.10 5.63 4.49
CA GLY A 186 44.69 6.97 4.38
C GLY A 186 44.62 7.61 2.99
N LYS A 187 44.03 6.95 1.99
CA LYS A 187 43.86 7.45 0.62
C LYS A 187 42.40 7.85 0.36
N LYS A 188 42.22 8.98 -0.32
CA LYS A 188 40.90 9.45 -0.76
C LYS A 188 40.39 8.59 -1.91
N ILE A 189 39.14 8.14 -1.82
CA ILE A 189 38.44 7.51 -2.93
C ILE A 189 38.07 8.60 -3.93
N GLU A 190 38.58 8.47 -5.15
CA GLU A 190 38.33 9.43 -6.23
C GLU A 190 36.86 9.42 -6.66
N ASN A 191 36.39 10.55 -7.22
CA ASN A 191 35.05 10.73 -7.76
C ASN A 191 33.88 10.64 -6.76
N VAL A 192 34.15 10.49 -5.46
CA VAL A 192 33.15 10.73 -4.41
C VAL A 192 33.01 12.24 -4.21
N SER A 193 31.90 12.78 -4.69
CA SER A 193 31.56 14.21 -4.57
C SER A 193 30.91 14.51 -3.22
N LEU A 194 31.25 15.67 -2.65
CA LEU A 194 30.67 16.21 -1.43
C LEU A 194 30.15 17.62 -1.75
N ILE A 195 29.04 18.01 -1.11
CA ILE A 195 28.64 19.41 -1.09
C ILE A 195 29.69 20.19 -0.29
N SER A 196 30.06 21.36 -0.80
CA SER A 196 31.06 22.24 -0.21
C SER A 196 30.65 22.65 1.20
N LYS A 197 31.64 22.85 2.08
CA LYS A 197 31.40 23.26 3.48
C LYS A 197 30.53 24.53 3.60
N THR A 198 30.56 25.40 2.59
CA THR A 198 29.79 26.65 2.55
C THR A 198 28.29 26.40 2.33
N ASN A 199 27.94 25.36 1.57
CA ASN A 199 26.59 25.07 1.08
C ASN A 199 25.98 23.77 1.67
N ALA A 200 26.75 22.97 2.40
CA ALA A 200 26.30 21.71 3.00
C ALA A 200 25.25 21.94 4.09
N GLY A 201 24.25 21.05 4.17
CA GLY A 201 23.27 21.04 5.27
C GLY A 201 22.08 21.99 5.12
N TYR A 202 22.02 22.77 4.03
CA TYR A 202 20.89 23.62 3.68
C TYR A 202 19.81 22.80 2.96
N VAL A 203 19.03 22.03 3.73
CA VAL A 203 17.91 21.20 3.23
C VAL A 203 16.56 21.93 3.20
N SER A 204 16.46 23.07 3.90
CA SER A 204 15.27 23.92 3.98
C SER A 204 15.66 25.38 4.23
N TYR A 205 14.79 26.34 3.90
CA TYR A 205 14.98 27.76 4.24
C TYR A 205 13.63 28.47 4.51
N GLU A 206 13.62 29.43 5.44
CA GLU A 206 12.44 30.23 5.78
C GLU A 206 12.52 31.62 5.15
N ASN A 207 12.36 31.73 3.82
CA ASN A 207 12.32 33.01 3.07
C ASN A 207 13.38 34.07 3.46
N VAL A 208 14.56 33.64 3.93
CA VAL A 208 15.72 34.51 4.15
C VAL A 208 16.60 34.45 2.90
N PHE A 209 16.78 35.58 2.22
CA PHE A 209 17.55 35.68 0.95
C PHE A 209 18.90 34.95 0.99
N GLY A 210 19.62 34.98 2.12
CA GLY A 210 20.91 34.33 2.28
C GLY A 210 20.86 32.80 2.28
N ASP A 211 19.84 32.21 2.93
CA ASP A 211 19.69 30.75 3.01
C ASP A 211 19.17 30.18 1.69
N LYS A 212 18.29 30.92 0.99
CA LYS A 212 17.85 30.56 -0.36
C LYS A 212 19.01 30.49 -1.34
N ALA A 213 19.91 31.48 -1.32
CA ALA A 213 21.08 31.48 -2.21
C ALA A 213 22.01 30.27 -1.95
N LYS A 214 22.19 29.87 -0.69
CA LYS A 214 22.97 28.68 -0.34
C LYS A 214 22.27 27.39 -0.75
N TYR A 215 20.96 27.31 -0.57
CA TYR A 215 20.14 26.21 -1.06
C TYR A 215 20.26 26.05 -2.59
N ASP A 216 20.07 27.13 -3.35
CA ASP A 216 20.19 27.13 -4.81
C ASP A 216 21.61 26.72 -5.27
N ASN A 217 22.64 27.15 -4.54
CA ASN A 217 24.02 26.73 -4.81
C ASN A 217 24.27 25.26 -4.46
N ARG A 218 23.69 24.76 -3.36
CA ARG A 218 23.72 23.34 -3.01
C ARG A 218 23.10 22.49 -4.12
N ILE A 219 21.94 22.88 -4.67
CA ILE A 219 21.29 22.16 -5.78
C ILE A 219 22.20 22.08 -7.02
N LYS A 220 22.91 23.17 -7.35
CA LYS A 220 23.91 23.16 -8.44
C LYS A 220 25.06 22.19 -8.15
N GLU A 221 25.58 22.18 -6.93
CA GLU A 221 26.64 21.25 -6.53
C GLU A 221 26.16 19.79 -6.54
N MET A 222 24.90 19.53 -6.16
CA MET A 222 24.28 18.20 -6.18
C MET A 222 24.29 17.54 -7.56
N GLN A 223 24.32 18.31 -8.65
CA GLN A 223 24.42 17.76 -10.02
C GLN A 223 25.70 16.94 -10.24
N ASN A 224 26.74 17.14 -9.43
CA ASN A 224 27.99 16.38 -9.48
C ASN A 224 28.00 15.14 -8.58
N SER A 225 26.90 14.88 -7.85
CA SER A 225 26.77 13.71 -6.97
C SER A 225 26.88 12.42 -7.78
N LYS A 226 27.42 11.37 -7.16
CA LYS A 226 27.54 10.05 -7.77
C LYS A 226 27.08 9.00 -6.79
N ASP A 227 26.35 8.02 -7.29
CA ASP A 227 25.89 6.90 -6.50
C ASP A 227 27.07 6.04 -6.05
N LEU A 228 27.03 5.62 -4.79
CA LEU A 228 28.07 4.79 -4.19
C LEU A 228 27.57 3.35 -4.13
N TYR A 229 28.29 2.43 -4.78
CA TYR A 229 27.93 1.01 -4.87
C TYR A 229 28.85 0.18 -3.99
N PHE A 230 28.32 -0.29 -2.87
CA PHE A 230 29.00 -1.06 -1.85
C PHE A 230 28.84 -2.55 -2.10
N SER A 231 29.97 -3.24 -2.28
CA SER A 231 30.04 -4.69 -2.50
C SER A 231 30.67 -5.40 -1.30
N GLN A 232 30.35 -6.68 -1.13
CA GLN A 232 30.85 -7.51 -0.01
C GLN A 232 30.53 -6.88 1.35
N ASN A 233 31.33 -7.13 2.39
CA ASN A 233 31.10 -6.60 3.73
C ASN A 233 32.06 -5.45 4.05
N GLY A 234 31.60 -4.49 4.84
CA GLY A 234 32.43 -3.36 5.21
C GLY A 234 31.83 -2.47 6.29
N SER A 235 32.53 -1.39 6.59
CA SER A 235 32.05 -0.37 7.52
C SER A 235 32.49 1.03 7.11
N ILE A 236 31.69 2.02 7.48
CA ILE A 236 31.98 3.45 7.30
C ILE A 236 31.94 4.09 8.69
N ASN A 237 33.05 4.70 9.09
CA ASN A 237 33.10 5.58 10.26
C ASN A 237 32.90 7.04 9.81
N LEU A 238 31.84 7.67 10.30
CA LEU A 238 31.50 9.06 10.02
C LEU A 238 32.13 9.98 11.08
N ASN A 239 33.12 10.75 10.68
CA ASN A 239 33.94 11.55 11.60
C ASN A 239 33.63 13.06 11.60
N SER A 240 32.83 13.53 10.65
CA SER A 240 32.28 14.88 10.64
C SER A 240 30.90 14.85 10.03
N ASP A 241 30.17 15.95 10.17
CA ASP A 241 28.97 16.20 9.40
C ASP A 241 29.29 16.19 7.90
N VAL A 242 28.48 15.49 7.11
CA VAL A 242 28.73 15.26 5.68
C VAL A 242 27.43 15.32 4.87
N ASP A 243 27.51 16.02 3.75
CA ASP A 243 26.44 16.12 2.75
C ASP A 243 26.92 15.55 1.42
N LEU A 244 26.43 14.36 1.08
CA LEU A 244 26.71 13.65 -0.18
C LEU A 244 25.78 14.13 -1.32
N GLY A 245 24.94 15.14 -1.08
CA GLY A 245 24.02 15.66 -2.07
C GLY A 245 22.99 14.61 -2.49
N ALA A 246 22.91 14.36 -3.80
CA ALA A 246 21.95 13.42 -4.39
C ALA A 246 22.47 11.97 -4.45
N SER A 247 23.64 11.67 -3.88
CA SER A 247 24.27 10.35 -3.99
C SER A 247 23.43 9.29 -3.26
N VAL A 248 23.05 8.21 -3.93
CA VAL A 248 22.40 7.05 -3.30
C VAL A 248 23.46 6.06 -2.80
N LEU A 249 23.27 5.53 -1.59
CA LEU A 249 24.09 4.46 -1.03
C LEU A 249 23.47 3.11 -1.41
N ASN A 250 24.06 2.44 -2.40
CA ASN A 250 23.58 1.18 -2.97
C ASN A 250 24.38 0.01 -2.40
N PHE A 251 23.73 -0.93 -1.72
CA PHE A 251 24.35 -2.10 -1.12
C PHE A 251 23.97 -3.35 -1.92
N ASP A 252 24.95 -3.99 -2.56
CA ASP A 252 24.77 -5.17 -3.41
C ASP A 252 24.20 -6.37 -2.64
N LYS A 253 23.70 -7.39 -3.36
CA LYS A 253 23.18 -8.63 -2.76
C LYS A 253 24.18 -9.32 -1.84
N ASN A 254 23.67 -9.86 -0.73
CA ASN A 254 24.43 -10.57 0.29
C ASN A 254 25.60 -9.75 0.88
N SER A 255 25.43 -8.44 0.99
CA SER A 255 26.38 -7.52 1.63
C SER A 255 25.91 -7.13 3.02
N ASN A 256 26.84 -7.00 3.96
CA ASN A 256 26.55 -6.50 5.31
C ASN A 256 27.46 -5.33 5.63
N TRP A 257 26.83 -4.19 5.90
CA TRP A 257 27.53 -2.94 6.13
C TRP A 257 27.11 -2.28 7.43
N GLN A 258 28.03 -1.49 7.99
CA GLN A 258 27.77 -0.65 9.15
C GLN A 258 28.17 0.78 8.84
N ILE A 259 27.30 1.74 9.13
CA ILE A 259 27.58 3.17 9.08
C ILE A 259 27.47 3.70 10.49
N THR A 260 28.59 4.10 11.08
CA THR A 260 28.68 4.43 12.51
C THR A 260 29.29 5.80 12.73
N GLY A 261 28.78 6.55 13.71
CA GLY A 261 29.32 7.86 14.09
C GLY A 261 28.29 8.71 14.84
N ASP A 262 28.74 9.82 15.44
CA ASP A 262 27.87 10.72 16.23
C ASP A 262 27.39 11.96 15.45
N LYS A 263 27.70 12.01 14.14
CA LYS A 263 27.47 13.12 13.21
C LYS A 263 26.25 12.89 12.33
N TRP A 264 25.81 13.94 11.64
CA TRP A 264 24.74 13.81 10.66
C TRP A 264 25.26 13.52 9.24
N LEU A 265 24.46 12.78 8.48
CA LEU A 265 24.71 12.45 7.08
C LEU A 265 23.48 12.82 6.23
N ILE A 266 23.72 13.51 5.11
CA ILE A 266 22.72 13.75 4.05
C ILE A 266 23.14 12.97 2.80
N HIS A 267 22.18 12.31 2.16
CA HIS A 267 22.35 11.54 0.92
C HIS A 267 21.01 11.36 0.19
N GLY A 268 21.04 10.92 -1.07
CA GLY A 268 19.83 10.69 -1.89
C GLY A 268 18.97 9.50 -1.45
N GLY A 269 19.51 8.60 -0.64
CA GLY A 269 18.79 7.47 -0.06
C GLY A 269 19.67 6.26 0.16
N ILE A 270 19.11 5.22 0.76
CA ILE A 270 19.75 3.92 0.95
C ILE A 270 18.95 2.85 0.19
N TYR A 271 19.62 2.18 -0.74
CA TYR A 271 19.10 0.99 -1.41
C TYR A 271 19.82 -0.25 -0.86
N VAL A 272 19.08 -1.17 -0.26
CA VAL A 272 19.64 -2.43 0.27
C VAL A 272 19.05 -3.58 -0.54
N ASP A 273 19.87 -4.26 -1.33
CA ASP A 273 19.40 -5.37 -2.17
C ASP A 273 19.09 -6.63 -1.33
N LYS A 274 18.50 -7.63 -1.98
CA LYS A 274 18.07 -8.89 -1.38
C LYS A 274 19.21 -9.60 -0.66
N GLY A 275 18.93 -10.06 0.56
CA GLY A 275 19.87 -10.83 1.40
C GLY A 275 20.94 -9.97 2.08
N SER A 276 20.83 -8.63 1.98
CA SER A 276 21.77 -7.68 2.54
C SER A 276 21.20 -6.95 3.75
N SER A 277 22.09 -6.44 4.60
CA SER A 277 21.73 -5.61 5.73
C SER A 277 22.67 -4.42 5.91
N VAL A 278 22.12 -3.31 6.39
CA VAL A 278 22.90 -2.11 6.74
C VAL A 278 22.55 -1.68 8.15
N GLU A 279 23.52 -1.73 9.05
CA GLU A 279 23.41 -1.06 10.35
C GLU A 279 23.66 0.44 10.17
N TYR A 280 22.65 1.25 10.46
CA TYR A 280 22.68 2.70 10.37
C TYR A 280 22.67 3.30 11.78
N ASN A 281 23.86 3.63 12.26
CA ASN A 281 24.12 4.23 13.56
C ASN A 281 24.82 5.60 13.39
N VAL A 282 24.20 6.46 12.59
CA VAL A 282 24.53 7.88 12.43
C VAL A 282 23.24 8.70 12.41
N LYS A 283 23.31 10.01 12.66
CA LYS A 283 22.12 10.85 12.67
C LYS A 283 21.68 11.19 11.25
N THR A 284 20.38 11.23 11.01
CA THR A 284 19.83 11.96 9.87
C THR A 284 19.80 13.44 10.23
N LYS A 285 20.13 14.31 9.27
CA LYS A 285 20.14 15.76 9.51
C LYS A 285 18.72 16.22 9.89
N LYS A 286 18.63 17.13 10.88
CA LYS A 286 17.38 17.82 11.21
C LYS A 286 16.73 18.41 9.95
N ASP A 287 15.41 18.21 9.84
CA ASP A 287 14.53 18.62 8.75
C ASP A 287 14.73 17.85 7.43
N ASP A 288 15.60 16.83 7.41
CA ASP A 288 15.82 15.92 6.27
C ASP A 288 15.08 14.58 6.44
N PHE A 289 15.01 13.79 5.37
CA PHE A 289 14.43 12.45 5.36
C PHE A 289 15.46 11.37 5.04
N LEU A 290 15.44 10.30 5.83
CA LEU A 290 16.08 9.04 5.46
C LEU A 290 15.17 8.28 4.50
N TYR A 291 15.64 7.99 3.29
CA TYR A 291 14.89 7.21 2.29
C TYR A 291 15.43 5.78 2.21
N LYS A 292 14.53 4.78 2.32
CA LYS A 292 14.87 3.36 2.22
C LYS A 292 14.10 2.64 1.09
N MET A 293 14.86 1.99 0.20
CA MET A 293 14.38 1.10 -0.87
C MET A 293 15.18 -0.23 -0.92
N GLY A 294 14.76 -1.16 -1.78
CA GLY A 294 15.39 -2.48 -1.96
C GLY A 294 14.90 -3.53 -0.96
N GLU A 295 14.87 -4.79 -1.37
CA GLU A 295 14.32 -5.92 -0.61
C GLU A 295 15.02 -6.21 0.74
N GLY A 296 16.24 -5.72 0.94
CA GLY A 296 17.06 -5.97 2.13
C GLY A 296 16.68 -5.12 3.34
N GLU A 297 17.48 -5.26 4.40
CA GLU A 297 17.21 -4.72 5.73
C GLU A 297 18.05 -3.48 6.05
N LEU A 298 17.41 -2.45 6.61
CA LEU A 298 18.08 -1.31 7.24
C LEU A 298 17.82 -1.35 8.76
N ILE A 299 18.87 -1.47 9.56
CA ILE A 299 18.79 -1.55 11.02
C ILE A 299 19.16 -0.17 11.58
N VAL A 300 18.18 0.58 12.10
CA VAL A 300 18.39 1.93 12.62
C VAL A 300 18.64 1.87 14.12
N LYS A 301 19.84 2.29 14.52
CA LYS A 301 20.26 2.35 15.94
C LYS A 301 20.38 3.78 16.47
N SER A 302 20.31 4.78 15.58
CA SER A 302 20.41 6.18 15.96
C SER A 302 19.04 6.80 16.24
N GLN A 303 19.05 7.91 16.98
CA GLN A 303 17.88 8.73 17.27
C GLN A 303 17.99 10.06 16.51
N SER A 304 17.02 10.32 15.65
CA SER A 304 16.90 11.50 14.79
C SER A 304 15.47 12.07 14.88
N ALA A 305 15.04 12.43 16.09
CA ALA A 305 13.67 12.87 16.38
C ALA A 305 13.21 14.09 15.56
N ASP A 306 14.13 14.94 15.09
CA ASP A 306 13.84 16.10 14.23
C ASP A 306 13.99 15.78 12.72
N ALA A 307 14.05 14.50 12.36
CA ALA A 307 14.14 14.01 10.98
C ALA A 307 12.97 13.07 10.67
N GLY A 308 12.79 12.78 9.38
CA GLY A 308 11.79 11.83 8.90
C GLY A 308 12.40 10.55 8.33
N LEU A 309 11.59 9.50 8.26
CA LEU A 309 11.89 8.26 7.53
C LEU A 309 10.82 8.05 6.45
N ARG A 310 11.26 7.72 5.24
CA ARG A 310 10.40 7.22 4.17
C ARG A 310 10.86 5.85 3.74
N MET A 311 9.92 4.93 3.62
CA MET A 311 10.20 3.58 3.15
C MET A 311 9.17 3.13 2.13
N GLY A 312 9.67 2.46 1.09
CA GLY A 312 8.85 1.89 0.02
C GLY A 312 9.03 0.38 -0.17
N GLU A 313 10.16 -0.19 0.25
CA GLU A 313 10.47 -1.60 0.02
C GLU A 313 11.43 -2.18 1.08
N GLY A 314 11.34 -3.50 1.28
CA GLY A 314 12.20 -4.26 2.18
C GLY A 314 11.82 -4.06 3.64
N LYS A 315 12.81 -4.17 4.53
CA LYS A 315 12.60 -4.10 5.98
C LYS A 315 13.39 -2.93 6.60
N VAL A 316 12.78 -2.24 7.55
CA VAL A 316 13.46 -1.31 8.47
C VAL A 316 13.25 -1.80 9.89
N SER A 317 14.33 -2.04 10.62
CA SER A 317 14.29 -2.49 12.02
C SER A 317 14.76 -1.36 12.92
N LEU A 318 13.94 -0.99 13.90
CA LEU A 318 14.29 0.02 14.90
C LEU A 318 14.88 -0.68 16.12
N GLU A 319 16.10 -0.32 16.52
CA GLU A 319 16.82 -0.95 17.65
C GLU A 319 17.23 0.05 18.73
N SER A 320 16.68 1.27 18.70
CA SER A 320 16.88 2.28 19.75
C SER A 320 15.57 2.54 20.47
N GLU A 321 15.62 2.72 21.79
CA GLU A 321 14.41 2.97 22.58
C GLU A 321 13.68 4.25 22.10
N GLY A 322 12.36 4.15 21.94
CA GLY A 322 11.52 5.24 21.44
C GLY A 322 11.49 5.34 19.91
N LEU A 323 10.73 6.31 19.39
CA LEU A 323 10.70 6.55 17.94
C LEU A 323 12.01 7.18 17.48
N SER A 324 12.77 6.46 16.64
CA SER A 324 14.01 6.96 16.05
C SER A 324 13.84 8.17 15.13
N PHE A 325 12.63 8.45 14.67
CA PHE A 325 12.28 9.57 13.80
C PHE A 325 11.01 10.25 14.29
N GLY A 326 10.93 11.57 14.12
CA GLY A 326 9.71 12.32 14.45
C GLY A 326 8.55 11.94 13.54
N GLU A 327 8.84 11.57 12.30
CA GLU A 327 7.84 11.19 11.31
C GLU A 327 8.27 9.97 10.49
N ILE A 328 7.39 8.98 10.34
CA ILE A 328 7.62 7.76 9.54
C ILE A 328 6.49 7.62 8.53
N TYR A 329 6.82 7.74 7.24
CA TYR A 329 5.90 7.57 6.11
C TYR A 329 6.18 6.26 5.38
N MET A 330 5.13 5.47 5.16
CA MET A 330 5.24 4.13 4.57
C MET A 330 4.32 4.00 3.36
N ASN A 331 4.92 3.80 2.19
CA ASN A 331 4.22 3.44 0.96
C ASN A 331 4.33 1.95 0.63
N GLY A 332 5.22 1.24 1.34
CA GLY A 332 5.41 -0.20 1.26
C GLY A 332 6.52 -0.65 2.21
N GLY A 333 6.74 -1.97 2.27
CA GLY A 333 7.78 -2.57 3.10
C GLY A 333 7.32 -2.89 4.53
N THR A 334 8.26 -3.32 5.35
CA THR A 334 8.03 -3.83 6.70
C THR A 334 8.78 -3.03 7.74
N LEU A 335 8.08 -2.44 8.71
CA LEU A 335 8.66 -1.84 9.90
C LEU A 335 8.70 -2.88 11.02
N ASP A 336 9.91 -3.22 11.45
CA ASP A 336 10.18 -4.17 12.53
C ASP A 336 10.42 -3.41 13.84
N LEU A 337 9.57 -3.70 14.82
CA LEU A 337 9.63 -3.11 16.17
C LEU A 337 10.78 -3.68 17.01
N SER A 338 11.40 -4.80 16.61
CA SER A 338 12.55 -5.42 17.28
C SER A 338 12.39 -5.61 18.80
N GLY A 339 11.20 -6.02 19.28
CA GLY A 339 10.91 -6.20 20.71
C GLY A 339 10.69 -4.89 21.48
N LEU A 340 10.72 -3.73 20.83
CA LEU A 340 10.61 -2.43 21.47
C LEU A 340 9.18 -2.01 21.78
N THR A 341 9.05 -1.06 22.70
CA THR A 341 7.82 -0.33 22.93
C THR A 341 7.83 0.97 22.14
N LEU A 342 7.00 1.05 21.10
CA LEU A 342 6.85 2.25 20.27
C LEU A 342 5.47 2.88 20.45
N LYS A 343 5.44 4.21 20.40
CA LYS A 343 4.21 5.01 20.51
C LYS A 343 4.00 5.76 19.22
N PHE A 344 2.83 5.61 18.61
CA PHE A 344 2.43 6.35 17.43
C PHE A 344 1.14 7.10 17.71
N ASP A 345 1.08 8.37 17.29
CA ASP A 345 -0.20 9.04 17.15
C ASP A 345 -1.01 8.35 16.04
N GLN A 346 -0.43 8.33 14.83
CA GLN A 346 -0.94 7.59 13.68
C GLN A 346 0.21 6.92 12.96
N ILE A 347 -0.02 5.73 12.41
CA ILE A 347 0.93 5.06 11.52
C ILE A 347 0.65 5.59 10.11
N LYS A 348 1.56 6.40 9.55
CA LYS A 348 1.33 7.07 8.26
C LYS A 348 1.57 6.10 7.08
N ALA A 349 0.61 5.21 6.89
CA ALA A 349 0.60 4.19 5.84
C ALA A 349 -0.50 4.48 4.82
N ASN A 350 -0.14 4.45 3.54
CA ASN A 350 -1.05 4.77 2.43
C ASN A 350 -1.45 3.54 1.59
N SER A 351 -1.10 2.34 2.04
CA SER A 351 -1.28 1.13 1.24
C SER A 351 -1.34 -0.14 2.11
N ASN A 352 -2.08 -1.13 1.62
CA ASN A 352 -2.06 -2.50 2.11
C ASN A 352 -0.76 -3.27 1.80
N ASN A 353 0.27 -2.63 1.21
CA ASN A 353 1.62 -3.20 1.07
C ASN A 353 2.57 -2.82 2.23
N VAL A 354 2.05 -2.13 3.24
CA VAL A 354 2.79 -1.79 4.47
C VAL A 354 2.58 -2.89 5.51
N PHE A 355 3.64 -3.26 6.20
CA PHE A 355 3.63 -4.27 7.26
C PHE A 355 4.30 -3.74 8.54
N ILE A 356 3.71 -4.05 9.68
CA ILE A 356 4.33 -3.93 11.00
C ILE A 356 4.60 -5.34 11.53
N THR A 357 5.80 -5.57 12.04
CA THR A 357 6.18 -6.88 12.62
C THR A 357 7.04 -6.69 13.87
N SER A 358 7.37 -7.78 14.54
CA SER A 358 8.49 -7.79 15.46
C SER A 358 9.34 -9.04 15.32
N SER A 359 10.65 -8.86 15.19
CA SER A 359 11.63 -9.96 15.19
C SER A 359 12.00 -10.45 16.58
N GLN A 360 11.60 -9.75 17.64
CA GLN A 360 11.89 -10.13 19.03
C GLN A 360 10.63 -10.05 19.88
N ALA A 361 10.53 -10.94 20.87
CA ALA A 361 9.42 -10.96 21.81
C ALA A 361 9.37 -9.69 22.68
N GLY A 362 8.17 -9.34 23.15
CA GLY A 362 7.96 -8.25 24.10
C GLY A 362 7.66 -6.89 23.47
N ALA A 363 7.47 -6.83 22.15
CA ALA A 363 7.10 -5.60 21.47
C ALA A 363 5.74 -5.07 21.91
N ASN A 364 5.66 -3.75 22.13
CA ASN A 364 4.43 -3.04 22.44
C ASN A 364 4.20 -1.94 21.42
N LEU A 365 3.10 -2.03 20.67
CA LEU A 365 2.64 -1.01 19.74
C LEU A 365 1.53 -0.20 20.40
N ASN A 366 1.85 1.01 20.83
CA ASN A 366 0.90 1.90 21.48
C ASN A 366 0.36 2.93 20.47
N LEU A 367 -0.95 2.91 20.23
CA LEU A 367 -1.65 3.81 19.33
C LEU A 367 -2.38 4.87 20.16
N GLU A 368 -1.82 6.08 20.22
CA GLU A 368 -2.39 7.20 20.99
C GLU A 368 -3.62 7.79 20.30
N ASN A 369 -3.59 7.87 18.98
CA ASN A 369 -4.69 8.26 18.09
C ASN A 369 -5.48 9.49 18.58
N LYS A 370 -4.92 10.69 18.37
CA LYS A 370 -5.50 11.97 18.80
C LYS A 370 -6.71 12.42 17.98
N GLN A 371 -6.98 11.77 16.84
CA GLN A 371 -8.10 12.03 15.94
C GLN A 371 -8.67 10.72 15.39
N ASP A 372 -9.81 10.75 14.71
CA ASP A 372 -10.32 9.54 14.04
C ASP A 372 -9.30 9.08 12.97
N TYR A 373 -9.09 7.76 12.88
CA TYR A 373 -7.99 7.20 12.10
C TYR A 373 -8.34 5.84 11.53
N LEU A 374 -7.99 5.64 10.27
CA LEU A 374 -8.16 4.39 9.54
C LEU A 374 -6.80 3.90 9.04
N TYR A 375 -6.41 2.70 9.47
CA TYR A 375 -5.15 2.08 9.12
C TYR A 375 -5.30 1.02 8.01
N HIS A 376 -4.78 1.38 6.84
CA HIS A 376 -4.78 0.57 5.61
C HIS A 376 -3.75 -0.56 5.59
N GLY A 377 -2.71 -0.46 6.43
CA GLY A 377 -1.58 -1.40 6.45
C GLY A 377 -1.88 -2.69 7.21
N ASN A 378 -0.91 -3.60 7.23
CA ASN A 378 -1.04 -4.89 7.90
C ASN A 378 -0.15 -4.95 9.15
N ILE A 379 -0.63 -5.67 10.17
CA ILE A 379 0.21 -6.12 11.29
C ILE A 379 0.42 -7.61 11.10
N PHE A 380 1.64 -8.06 10.83
CA PHE A 380 1.96 -9.46 10.59
C PHE A 380 3.19 -9.86 11.40
N SER A 381 3.00 -10.71 12.41
CA SER A 381 4.07 -11.11 13.32
C SER A 381 3.87 -12.54 13.81
N ASP A 382 4.95 -13.32 13.74
CA ASP A 382 5.02 -14.62 14.40
C ASP A 382 5.30 -14.45 15.91
N GLU A 383 6.10 -13.43 16.27
CA GLU A 383 6.31 -13.03 17.66
C GLU A 383 5.12 -12.24 18.19
N ALA A 384 4.79 -12.44 19.47
CA ALA A 384 3.66 -11.77 20.10
C ALA A 384 3.89 -10.25 20.21
N ILE A 385 3.04 -9.48 19.54
CA ILE A 385 2.96 -8.02 19.72
C ILE A 385 1.79 -7.71 20.66
N THR A 386 2.01 -6.84 21.64
CA THR A 386 0.91 -6.23 22.39
C THR A 386 0.53 -4.91 21.75
N ILE A 387 -0.67 -4.83 21.19
CA ILE A 387 -1.22 -3.59 20.63
C ILE A 387 -2.09 -2.94 21.70
N SER A 388 -1.87 -1.66 22.01
CA SER A 388 -2.65 -0.96 23.04
C SER A 388 -3.14 0.39 22.54
N THR A 389 -4.38 0.75 22.89
CA THR A 389 -4.94 2.09 22.64
C THR A 389 -5.82 2.54 23.82
N ASN A 390 -5.80 3.83 24.10
CA ASN A 390 -6.64 4.49 25.09
C ASN A 390 -7.03 5.88 24.59
N THR A 391 -8.16 5.97 23.90
CA THR A 391 -8.59 7.17 23.17
C THR A 391 -10.09 7.08 22.90
N ASP A 392 -10.81 8.20 22.96
CA ASP A 392 -12.24 8.27 22.62
C ASP A 392 -12.51 8.34 21.11
N LYS A 393 -11.44 8.43 20.31
CA LYS A 393 -11.47 8.53 18.85
C LYS A 393 -11.70 7.17 18.18
N ALA A 394 -12.27 7.21 16.99
CA ALA A 394 -12.45 6.02 16.18
C ALA A 394 -11.10 5.52 15.66
N LEU A 395 -10.86 4.23 15.85
CA LEU A 395 -9.71 3.51 15.32
C LEU A 395 -10.23 2.38 14.43
N ILE A 396 -9.93 2.48 13.14
CA ILE A 396 -10.43 1.57 12.11
C ILE A 396 -9.26 0.80 11.50
N PHE A 397 -9.45 -0.49 11.31
CA PHE A 397 -8.53 -1.35 10.56
C PHE A 397 -9.26 -1.97 9.39
N ASP A 398 -8.76 -1.70 8.19
CA ASP A 398 -9.18 -2.34 6.94
C ASP A 398 -8.00 -2.91 6.16
N GLY A 399 -6.82 -3.00 6.76
CA GLY A 399 -5.80 -3.99 6.41
C GLY A 399 -5.99 -5.32 7.15
N ASN A 400 -4.94 -6.13 7.25
CA ASN A 400 -5.00 -7.41 7.97
C ASN A 400 -4.24 -7.36 9.31
N ILE A 401 -4.67 -8.20 10.25
CA ILE A 401 -3.89 -8.46 11.47
C ILE A 401 -3.64 -9.96 11.55
N TYR A 402 -2.37 -10.37 11.59
CA TYR A 402 -1.94 -11.70 11.94
C TYR A 402 -0.94 -11.59 13.08
N ASN A 403 -1.43 -11.80 14.29
CA ASN A 403 -0.67 -11.70 15.53
C ASN A 403 -1.20 -12.77 16.50
N LYS A 404 -1.09 -14.03 16.07
CA LYS A 404 -1.78 -15.19 16.64
C LYS A 404 -1.49 -15.40 18.13
N GLU A 405 -0.28 -15.06 18.58
CA GLU A 405 0.13 -15.20 19.98
C GLU A 405 0.03 -13.87 20.77
N GLY A 406 -0.29 -12.77 20.10
CA GLY A 406 -0.35 -11.44 20.68
C GLY A 406 -1.74 -10.98 21.10
N VAL A 407 -1.76 -9.82 21.75
CA VAL A 407 -2.94 -9.28 22.45
C VAL A 407 -3.23 -7.88 21.93
N PHE A 408 -4.51 -7.58 21.70
CA PHE A 408 -4.98 -6.21 21.48
C PHE A 408 -5.74 -5.73 22.73
N ARG A 409 -5.29 -4.63 23.35
CA ARG A 409 -5.95 -3.97 24.47
C ARG A 409 -6.54 -2.62 24.03
N ALA A 410 -7.84 -2.43 24.23
CA ALA A 410 -8.51 -1.18 23.90
C ALA A 410 -9.33 -0.66 25.09
N GLU A 411 -8.96 0.51 25.60
CA GLU A 411 -9.64 1.18 26.70
C GLU A 411 -10.31 2.47 26.23
N ASN A 412 -11.56 2.71 26.64
CA ASN A 412 -12.33 3.91 26.27
C ASN A 412 -12.46 4.16 24.75
N ALA A 413 -12.30 3.11 23.93
CA ALA A 413 -12.05 3.22 22.50
C ALA A 413 -13.21 2.77 21.61
N LYS A 414 -13.25 3.30 20.39
CA LYS A 414 -14.18 2.89 19.32
C LYS A 414 -13.42 2.17 18.23
N LEU A 415 -13.40 0.84 18.29
CA LEU A 415 -12.60 -0.01 17.41
C LEU A 415 -13.46 -0.64 16.30
N ASN A 416 -13.05 -0.49 15.05
CA ASN A 416 -13.72 -1.12 13.90
C ASN A 416 -12.74 -2.01 13.13
N PHE A 417 -13.10 -3.27 12.91
CA PHE A 417 -12.44 -4.18 11.97
C PHE A 417 -13.38 -4.42 10.79
N GLN A 418 -12.91 -4.19 9.57
CA GLN A 418 -13.75 -4.26 8.38
C GLN A 418 -12.97 -4.72 7.14
N GLY A 419 -13.68 -5.11 6.10
CA GLY A 419 -13.10 -5.22 4.76
C GLY A 419 -12.72 -3.86 4.19
N HIS A 420 -12.03 -3.89 3.06
CA HIS A 420 -11.55 -2.69 2.37
C HIS A 420 -12.32 -2.49 1.06
N ALA A 421 -12.85 -1.30 0.83
CA ALA A 421 -13.47 -0.97 -0.44
C ALA A 421 -12.39 -0.98 -1.53
N ARG A 422 -12.60 -1.66 -2.67
CA ARG A 422 -11.58 -1.65 -3.73
C ARG A 422 -11.42 -0.24 -4.30
N ILE A 423 -10.18 0.23 -4.35
CA ILE A 423 -9.85 1.57 -4.87
C ILE A 423 -10.12 1.63 -6.38
N HIS A 424 -10.70 2.73 -6.83
CA HIS A 424 -10.92 3.06 -8.24
C HIS A 424 -10.28 4.39 -8.61
N ALA A 425 -9.93 4.55 -9.89
CA ALA A 425 -9.54 5.86 -10.43
C ALA A 425 -10.73 6.83 -10.35
N TYR A 426 -10.43 8.08 -10.05
CA TYR A 426 -11.43 9.13 -9.91
C TYR A 426 -10.93 10.46 -10.46
N VAL A 427 -11.86 11.39 -10.68
CA VAL A 427 -11.60 12.74 -11.20
C VAL A 427 -12.34 13.78 -10.35
N SER A 428 -12.08 15.07 -10.55
CA SER A 428 -12.86 16.11 -9.86
C SER A 428 -14.33 16.13 -10.33
N GLU A 429 -15.22 16.73 -9.54
CA GLU A 429 -16.64 16.87 -9.94
C GLU A 429 -16.80 17.65 -11.26
N GLU A 430 -15.95 18.66 -11.51
CA GLU A 430 -15.94 19.41 -12.76
C GLU A 430 -15.53 18.52 -13.94
N GLN A 431 -14.49 17.71 -13.76
CA GLN A 431 -14.01 16.78 -14.79
C GLN A 431 -15.05 15.70 -15.09
N ALA A 432 -15.68 15.13 -14.06
CA ALA A 432 -16.76 14.15 -14.24
C ALA A 432 -17.93 14.74 -15.05
N LYS A 433 -18.29 16.01 -14.82
CA LYS A 433 -19.33 16.70 -15.60
C LYS A 433 -18.94 16.87 -17.07
N LYS A 434 -17.70 17.31 -17.36
CA LYS A 434 -17.19 17.42 -18.74
C LYS A 434 -17.21 16.08 -19.48
N LEU A 435 -16.90 14.98 -18.79
CA LEU A 435 -17.02 13.62 -19.34
C LEU A 435 -18.48 13.24 -19.62
N GLN A 436 -19.39 13.56 -18.69
CA GLN A 436 -20.81 13.29 -18.85
C GLN A 436 -21.44 14.01 -20.05
N GLU A 437 -21.00 15.23 -20.36
CA GLU A 437 -21.41 15.98 -21.54
C GLU A 437 -21.06 15.25 -22.86
N GLN A 438 -20.08 14.35 -22.82
CA GLN A 438 -19.70 13.46 -23.93
C GLN A 438 -20.30 12.05 -23.82
N GLY A 439 -21.22 11.82 -22.87
CA GLY A 439 -21.84 10.52 -22.61
C GLY A 439 -20.94 9.52 -21.86
N LEU A 440 -19.86 9.98 -21.23
CA LEU A 440 -18.92 9.16 -20.46
C LEU A 440 -19.21 9.27 -18.96
N SER A 441 -18.94 8.20 -18.20
CA SER A 441 -19.05 8.20 -16.74
C SER A 441 -17.68 8.11 -16.08
N ALA A 442 -17.47 8.87 -15.01
CA ALA A 442 -16.30 8.74 -14.13
C ALA A 442 -16.71 8.88 -12.67
N LEU A 443 -15.95 8.24 -11.79
CA LEU A 443 -16.11 8.39 -10.35
C LEU A 443 -15.44 9.67 -9.87
N THR A 444 -15.93 10.24 -8.78
CA THR A 444 -15.37 11.45 -8.16
C THR A 444 -14.64 11.19 -6.85
N LYS A 445 -14.61 9.92 -6.42
CA LYS A 445 -13.97 9.44 -5.19
C LYS A 445 -13.38 8.06 -5.44
N PRO A 446 -12.29 7.69 -4.75
CA PRO A 446 -11.63 6.41 -4.93
C PRO A 446 -12.47 5.23 -4.44
N VAL A 447 -13.30 5.44 -3.42
CA VAL A 447 -14.12 4.42 -2.76
C VAL A 447 -15.49 4.96 -2.37
N SER A 448 -16.46 4.07 -2.17
CA SER A 448 -17.81 4.38 -1.72
C SER A 448 -18.44 3.26 -0.90
N PHE A 449 -19.39 3.58 -0.02
CA PHE A 449 -20.10 2.56 0.77
C PHE A 449 -20.96 1.61 -0.08
N THR A 450 -21.46 2.07 -1.21
CA THR A 450 -22.43 1.36 -2.05
C THR A 450 -21.80 0.48 -3.12
N GLN A 451 -20.47 0.55 -3.32
CA GLN A 451 -19.81 -0.32 -4.29
C GLN A 451 -19.93 -1.79 -3.89
N GLU A 452 -20.01 -2.65 -4.89
CA GLU A 452 -20.18 -4.09 -4.69
C GLU A 452 -18.85 -4.78 -4.36
N ASP A 453 -17.75 -4.31 -4.93
CA ASP A 453 -16.43 -4.93 -4.86
C ASP A 453 -15.64 -4.45 -3.63
N TRP A 454 -15.62 -5.32 -2.64
CA TRP A 454 -14.85 -5.15 -1.41
C TRP A 454 -13.86 -6.30 -1.28
N GLU A 455 -12.70 -6.00 -0.72
CA GLU A 455 -11.67 -6.96 -0.44
C GLU A 455 -11.83 -7.52 0.97
N ASP A 456 -11.73 -8.85 1.07
CA ASP A 456 -11.81 -9.52 2.36
C ASP A 456 -10.58 -9.24 3.22
N ARG A 457 -10.81 -9.11 4.53
CA ARG A 457 -9.76 -8.89 5.54
C ARG A 457 -9.87 -9.87 6.68
N VAL A 458 -8.71 -10.31 7.17
CA VAL A 458 -8.60 -11.32 8.23
C VAL A 458 -7.84 -10.75 9.42
N PHE A 459 -8.42 -10.93 10.60
CA PHE A 459 -7.89 -10.49 11.87
C PHE A 459 -7.69 -11.72 12.77
N VAL A 460 -6.44 -12.03 13.12
CA VAL A 460 -6.04 -13.16 13.95
C VAL A 460 -5.27 -12.64 15.14
N LEU A 461 -5.81 -12.87 16.34
CA LEU A 461 -5.22 -12.48 17.62
C LEU A 461 -5.30 -13.65 18.59
N LYS A 462 -4.49 -13.63 19.65
CA LYS A 462 -4.75 -14.50 20.80
C LYS A 462 -5.94 -13.98 21.59
N GLU A 463 -5.84 -12.72 22.01
CA GLU A 463 -6.85 -12.04 22.81
C GLU A 463 -7.18 -10.66 22.24
N LEU A 464 -8.47 -10.32 22.27
CA LEU A 464 -8.98 -8.96 22.10
C LEU A 464 -9.64 -8.54 23.40
N ASN A 465 -8.99 -7.64 24.12
CA ASN A 465 -9.39 -7.18 25.46
C ASN A 465 -9.94 -5.75 25.38
N LEU A 466 -11.22 -5.59 25.73
CA LEU A 466 -11.97 -4.35 25.64
C LEU A 466 -12.44 -3.90 27.03
N GLU A 467 -12.15 -2.66 27.41
CA GLU A 467 -12.69 -2.05 28.64
C GLU A 467 -13.29 -0.67 28.35
N LYS A 468 -14.58 -0.48 28.67
CA LYS A 468 -15.34 0.75 28.38
C LYS A 468 -15.30 1.14 26.89
N SER A 469 -15.28 0.15 26.02
CA SER A 469 -15.03 0.34 24.58
C SER A 469 -16.23 -0.12 23.74
N GLU A 470 -16.27 0.33 22.49
CA GLU A 470 -17.18 -0.15 21.47
C GLU A 470 -16.37 -0.90 20.40
N PHE A 471 -16.80 -2.11 20.04
CA PHE A 471 -16.16 -2.91 19.01
C PHE A 471 -17.14 -3.30 17.91
N TYR A 472 -16.72 -3.10 16.67
CA TYR A 472 -17.50 -3.31 15.47
C TYR A 472 -16.75 -4.24 14.50
N LEU A 473 -17.39 -5.31 14.06
CA LEU A 473 -16.90 -6.14 12.95
C LEU A 473 -17.81 -5.92 11.73
N GLY A 474 -17.30 -5.21 10.73
CA GLY A 474 -18.00 -4.82 9.51
C GLY A 474 -17.99 -5.89 8.41
N ARG A 475 -18.59 -5.56 7.25
CA ARG A 475 -18.65 -6.43 6.07
C ARG A 475 -17.26 -6.90 5.61
N ASN A 476 -17.20 -8.05 4.92
CA ASN A 476 -15.97 -8.58 4.31
C ASN A 476 -14.82 -8.77 5.33
N ALA A 477 -15.16 -9.02 6.60
CA ALA A 477 -14.18 -9.25 7.66
C ALA A 477 -14.35 -10.61 8.33
N SER A 478 -13.22 -11.21 8.69
CA SER A 478 -13.15 -12.43 9.50
C SER A 478 -12.29 -12.20 10.73
N LEU A 479 -12.85 -12.46 11.93
CA LEU A 479 -12.12 -12.34 13.20
C LEU A 479 -11.90 -13.72 13.82
N LYS A 480 -10.64 -14.05 14.10
CA LYS A 480 -10.23 -15.25 14.80
C LYS A 480 -9.46 -14.89 16.07
N VAL A 481 -9.98 -15.30 17.21
CA VAL A 481 -9.38 -15.11 18.53
C VAL A 481 -9.45 -16.38 19.35
N GLU A 482 -8.61 -16.54 20.37
CA GLU A 482 -8.93 -17.49 21.44
C GLU A 482 -10.05 -16.92 22.31
N ASN A 483 -9.91 -15.65 22.71
CA ASN A 483 -10.87 -14.95 23.55
C ASN A 483 -11.03 -13.48 23.12
N LEU A 484 -12.28 -13.05 22.95
CA LEU A 484 -12.68 -11.65 23.01
C LEU A 484 -13.25 -11.41 24.40
N ASN A 485 -12.54 -10.64 25.22
CA ASN A 485 -12.95 -10.29 26.58
C ASN A 485 -13.42 -8.85 26.62
N ALA A 486 -14.69 -8.65 26.92
CA ALA A 486 -15.30 -7.33 26.94
C ALA A 486 -15.85 -7.00 28.33
N LYS A 487 -15.44 -5.84 28.86
CA LYS A 487 -15.84 -5.35 30.17
C LYS A 487 -16.45 -3.96 30.04
N ASN A 488 -17.67 -3.77 30.54
CA ASN A 488 -18.42 -2.51 30.41
C ASN A 488 -18.45 -1.97 28.96
N SER A 489 -18.53 -2.86 27.99
CA SER A 489 -18.30 -2.56 26.57
C SER A 489 -19.52 -2.93 25.72
N LYS A 490 -19.53 -2.44 24.48
CA LYS A 490 -20.55 -2.78 23.48
C LYS A 490 -19.90 -3.48 22.29
N ILE A 491 -20.49 -4.59 21.86
CA ILE A 491 -19.96 -5.42 20.79
C ILE A 491 -21.02 -5.54 19.69
N ASP A 492 -20.63 -5.31 18.44
CA ASP A 492 -21.51 -5.45 17.28
C ASP A 492 -20.78 -6.21 16.17
N LEU A 493 -21.12 -7.48 15.99
CA LEU A 493 -20.53 -8.36 14.99
C LEU A 493 -21.49 -8.51 13.81
N GLY A 494 -21.04 -8.09 12.62
CA GLY A 494 -21.94 -7.88 11.48
C GLY A 494 -22.56 -6.48 11.52
N SER A 495 -21.74 -5.49 11.83
CA SER A 495 -22.20 -4.13 12.09
C SER A 495 -22.55 -3.36 10.82
N LYS A 496 -23.46 -2.41 10.96
CA LYS A 496 -23.74 -1.37 9.95
C LYS A 496 -22.79 -0.17 10.05
N ASN A 497 -22.00 -0.11 11.11
CA ASN A 497 -20.98 0.90 11.32
C ASN A 497 -19.80 0.59 10.39
N LEU A 498 -19.61 1.41 9.37
CA LEU A 498 -18.50 1.27 8.43
C LEU A 498 -17.86 2.63 8.18
N TRP A 499 -16.57 2.58 7.89
CA TRP A 499 -15.78 3.73 7.51
C TRP A 499 -15.18 3.56 6.12
N ILE A 500 -14.96 4.67 5.43
CA ILE A 500 -14.15 4.72 4.22
C ILE A 500 -13.27 5.97 4.29
N ASP A 501 -12.19 5.95 3.53
CA ASP A 501 -11.32 7.10 3.32
C ASP A 501 -11.47 7.64 1.91
N GLU A 502 -12.04 8.83 1.74
CA GLU A 502 -12.19 9.44 0.42
C GLU A 502 -10.86 9.96 -0.17
N LYS A 503 -9.74 9.77 0.53
CA LYS A 503 -8.36 9.97 0.04
C LYS A 503 -7.57 8.66 -0.10
N ASP A 504 -8.22 7.50 -0.02
CA ASP A 504 -7.56 6.19 -0.10
C ASP A 504 -6.65 6.07 -1.34
N GLY A 505 -5.42 5.61 -1.11
CA GLY A 505 -4.32 5.55 -2.08
C GLY A 505 -3.57 6.88 -2.29
N GLY A 506 -4.06 7.99 -1.73
CA GLY A 506 -3.50 9.35 -1.88
C GLY A 506 -3.32 10.11 -0.57
N ASN A 507 -3.19 9.41 0.56
CA ASN A 507 -3.11 10.02 1.90
C ASN A 507 -1.79 10.71 2.20
N ILE A 508 -0.70 10.28 1.54
CA ILE A 508 0.61 10.92 1.67
C ILE A 508 0.72 11.96 0.57
N ILE A 509 0.63 13.22 0.97
CA ILE A 509 0.63 14.35 0.04
C ILE A 509 1.90 15.17 0.18
N ASP A 510 2.31 15.76 -0.92
CA ASP A 510 3.22 16.89 -0.94
C ASP A 510 2.40 18.17 -0.74
N LYS A 511 2.76 18.97 0.26
CA LYS A 511 2.11 20.23 0.62
C LYS A 511 2.62 21.39 -0.21
N THR A 512 3.66 21.21 -1.03
CA THR A 512 4.07 22.24 -1.99
C THR A 512 3.15 22.23 -3.20
N ASP A 513 1.88 22.59 -2.98
CA ASP A 513 1.01 23.11 -4.03
C ASP A 513 1.56 24.49 -4.41
N ASP A 514 2.28 24.60 -5.52
CA ASP A 514 1.85 25.44 -6.66
C ASP A 514 2.94 25.49 -7.74
N TYR A 515 2.50 25.43 -8.99
CA TYR A 515 3.27 25.76 -10.21
C TYR A 515 3.58 27.27 -10.30
N SER A 516 3.80 27.94 -9.17
CA SER A 516 4.14 29.35 -9.14
C SER A 516 5.66 29.49 -9.25
N TYR A 517 6.09 30.13 -10.34
CA TYR A 517 7.46 30.60 -10.55
C TYR A 517 7.75 31.80 -9.61
N GLY A 518 7.66 31.57 -8.28
CA GLY A 518 7.82 32.58 -7.22
C GLY A 518 8.39 31.94 -5.95
N ASP A 519 9.04 32.74 -5.10
CA ASP A 519 9.75 32.31 -3.87
C ASP A 519 8.91 31.38 -2.96
N VAL A 520 9.00 30.07 -3.17
CA VAL A 520 8.38 29.07 -2.30
C VAL A 520 9.31 28.83 -1.10
N THR A 521 8.76 28.88 0.11
CA THR A 521 9.43 28.36 1.32
C THR A 521 9.49 26.84 1.23
N GLN A 522 10.64 26.25 0.93
CA GLN A 522 10.84 24.79 1.07
C GLN A 522 11.28 24.48 2.49
N THR A 523 10.52 23.63 3.18
CA THR A 523 10.55 23.58 4.65
C THR A 523 10.50 22.19 5.28
N GLY A 524 11.11 21.16 4.72
CA GLY A 524 11.54 19.97 5.51
C GLY A 524 10.43 19.19 6.25
N VAL A 525 10.85 18.38 7.23
CA VAL A 525 9.99 17.40 7.94
C VAL A 525 8.75 18.06 8.57
N GLY A 526 7.58 17.49 8.27
CA GLY A 526 6.28 17.95 8.78
C GLY A 526 5.67 19.15 8.06
N LYS A 527 6.42 19.83 7.17
CA LYS A 527 5.89 20.97 6.38
C LYS A 527 5.75 20.65 4.90
N GLU A 528 6.68 19.89 4.29
CA GLU A 528 6.60 19.49 2.88
C GLU A 528 5.70 18.29 2.64
N MET A 529 5.63 17.35 3.57
CA MET A 529 4.72 16.21 3.43
C MET A 529 3.73 16.11 4.57
N ALA A 530 2.52 15.70 4.22
CA ALA A 530 1.46 15.45 5.17
C ALA A 530 0.92 14.03 5.03
N PHE A 531 0.31 13.56 6.09
CA PHE A 531 -0.58 12.43 6.07
C PHE A 531 -1.98 12.98 6.36
N GLU A 532 -2.89 12.83 5.41
CA GLU A 532 -4.25 13.36 5.53
C GLU A 532 -5.27 12.32 5.07
N GLN A 533 -6.29 12.10 5.88
CA GLN A 533 -7.42 11.24 5.55
C GLN A 533 -8.69 12.06 5.42
N LYS A 534 -9.61 11.60 4.59
CA LYS A 534 -10.96 12.15 4.51
C LYS A 534 -11.96 11.06 4.88
N LEU A 535 -12.03 10.79 6.18
CA LEU A 535 -12.84 9.72 6.73
C LEU A 535 -14.33 10.05 6.65
N GLN A 536 -15.12 9.09 6.19
CA GLN A 536 -16.58 9.12 6.24
C GLN A 536 -17.07 7.93 7.04
N ASN A 537 -18.17 8.11 7.77
CA ASN A 537 -18.84 7.06 8.51
C ASN A 537 -20.28 6.88 8.03
N THR A 538 -20.75 5.64 8.03
CA THR A 538 -22.17 5.32 7.90
C THR A 538 -22.60 4.35 8.98
N GLN A 539 -23.87 4.46 9.40
CA GLN A 539 -24.55 3.52 10.32
C GLN A 539 -25.65 2.74 9.60
N ASN A 540 -25.74 2.89 8.27
CA ASN A 540 -26.74 2.29 7.41
C ASN A 540 -26.12 1.38 6.35
N ALA A 541 -24.90 0.90 6.58
CA ALA A 541 -24.26 -0.01 5.64
C ALA A 541 -25.09 -1.28 5.42
N LYS A 542 -24.95 -1.83 4.21
CA LYS A 542 -25.40 -3.18 3.92
C LYS A 542 -24.60 -4.15 4.80
N ILE A 543 -25.31 -5.01 5.51
CA ILE A 543 -24.70 -6.07 6.31
C ILE A 543 -24.44 -7.26 5.40
N GLU A 544 -23.18 -7.50 5.08
CA GLU A 544 -22.74 -8.74 4.44
C GLU A 544 -22.40 -9.80 5.48
N LYS A 545 -22.22 -11.03 5.00
CA LYS A 545 -21.87 -12.15 5.86
C LYS A 545 -20.47 -11.96 6.45
N VAL A 546 -20.34 -12.11 7.76
CA VAL A 546 -19.05 -12.04 8.48
C VAL A 546 -18.75 -13.37 9.20
N TYR A 547 -17.49 -13.57 9.57
CA TYR A 547 -17.04 -14.80 10.22
C TYR A 547 -16.34 -14.49 11.55
N PHE A 548 -16.70 -15.23 12.59
CA PHE A 548 -16.04 -15.17 13.89
C PHE A 548 -15.69 -16.57 14.40
N SER A 549 -14.48 -16.72 14.90
CA SER A 549 -14.00 -17.95 15.55
C SER A 549 -13.32 -17.58 16.86
N GLY A 550 -13.78 -18.15 17.97
CA GLY A 550 -13.23 -17.87 19.30
C GLY A 550 -14.29 -17.83 20.41
N ASN A 551 -13.88 -17.59 21.66
CA ASN A 551 -14.83 -17.36 22.74
C ASN A 551 -15.16 -15.87 22.87
N LEU A 552 -16.42 -15.54 23.16
CA LEU A 552 -16.90 -14.21 23.49
C LEU A 552 -17.29 -14.15 24.96
N ASN A 553 -16.50 -13.44 25.76
CA ASN A 553 -16.71 -13.25 27.20
C ASN A 553 -17.21 -11.82 27.46
N LEU A 554 -18.42 -11.71 27.99
CA LEU A 554 -19.10 -10.43 28.25
C LEU A 554 -19.19 -10.24 29.77
N ASP A 555 -18.58 -9.18 30.30
CA ASP A 555 -18.69 -8.75 31.69
C ASP A 555 -19.36 -7.37 31.72
N HIS A 556 -20.60 -7.30 32.20
CA HIS A 556 -21.43 -6.10 32.19
C HIS A 556 -21.52 -5.44 30.80
N SER A 557 -21.57 -6.26 29.74
CA SER A 557 -21.42 -5.83 28.34
C SER A 557 -22.59 -6.30 27.47
N ASP A 558 -22.94 -5.52 26.45
CA ASP A 558 -24.02 -5.85 25.50
C ASP A 558 -23.44 -6.28 24.16
N ALA A 559 -24.06 -7.26 23.51
CA ALA A 559 -23.61 -7.76 22.21
C ALA A 559 -24.76 -7.95 21.21
N THR A 560 -24.51 -7.53 19.96
CA THR A 560 -25.36 -7.80 18.79
C THR A 560 -24.56 -8.61 17.78
N LEU A 561 -25.16 -9.70 17.30
CA LEU A 561 -24.60 -10.57 16.26
C LEU A 561 -25.59 -10.60 15.10
N GLN A 562 -25.18 -10.16 13.92
CA GLN A 562 -26.04 -10.10 12.73
C GLN A 562 -25.35 -10.67 11.49
N ASN A 563 -26.05 -11.51 10.72
CA ASN A 563 -25.53 -12.12 9.49
C ASN A 563 -24.14 -12.78 9.66
N ILE A 564 -23.91 -13.42 10.81
CA ILE A 564 -22.60 -13.96 11.18
C ILE A 564 -22.60 -15.49 11.15
N VAL A 565 -21.47 -16.06 10.75
CA VAL A 565 -21.10 -17.44 11.12
C VAL A 565 -20.16 -17.38 12.30
N PHE A 566 -20.64 -17.83 13.45
CA PHE A 566 -19.94 -17.77 14.73
C PHE A 566 -19.59 -19.17 15.19
N SER A 567 -18.31 -19.42 15.48
CA SER A 567 -17.82 -20.70 15.97
C SER A 567 -17.08 -20.50 17.29
N GLY A 568 -17.74 -20.82 18.40
CA GLY A 568 -17.15 -20.81 19.74
C GLY A 568 -18.16 -20.48 20.83
N ASN A 569 -17.71 -20.36 22.08
CA ASN A 569 -18.64 -20.18 23.20
C ASN A 569 -18.93 -18.71 23.46
N ILE A 570 -20.16 -18.39 23.85
CA ILE A 570 -20.55 -17.07 24.35
C ILE A 570 -20.88 -17.20 25.83
N LYS A 571 -20.26 -16.38 26.67
CA LYS A 571 -20.46 -16.40 28.12
C LYS A 571 -20.64 -14.99 28.67
N GLY A 572 -21.76 -14.79 29.33
CA GLY A 572 -22.03 -13.63 30.17
C GLY A 572 -21.56 -13.83 31.62
N ILE A 573 -20.96 -12.80 32.19
CA ILE A 573 -20.40 -12.75 33.54
C ILE A 573 -21.09 -11.61 34.28
N ASN A 574 -21.78 -11.90 35.38
CA ASN A 574 -22.50 -10.91 36.20
C ASN A 574 -23.58 -10.09 35.45
N ASP A 575 -24.13 -10.61 34.34
CA ASP A 575 -24.96 -9.87 33.38
C ASP A 575 -26.46 -9.79 33.73
N THR A 576 -26.85 -9.51 34.97
CA THR A 576 -28.27 -9.62 35.39
C THR A 576 -29.27 -8.73 34.63
N GLN A 577 -28.81 -7.77 33.79
CA GLN A 577 -29.65 -6.88 32.98
C GLN A 577 -29.18 -6.67 31.53
N LYS A 578 -28.18 -7.42 31.05
CA LYS A 578 -27.57 -7.21 29.73
C LYS A 578 -28.13 -8.16 28.67
N ASN A 579 -28.12 -7.71 27.41
CA ASN A 579 -28.79 -8.39 26.31
C ASN A 579 -27.78 -8.91 25.28
N LEU A 580 -27.98 -10.17 24.86
CA LEU A 580 -27.41 -10.70 23.61
C LEU A 580 -28.52 -10.76 22.56
N MET A 581 -28.33 -10.06 21.44
CA MET A 581 -29.20 -10.12 20.28
C MET A 581 -28.51 -10.87 19.15
N ILE A 582 -29.18 -11.87 18.58
CA ILE A 582 -28.70 -12.66 17.46
C ILE A 582 -29.71 -12.61 16.32
N LYS A 583 -29.28 -12.24 15.12
CA LYS A 583 -30.17 -12.05 13.96
C LYS A 583 -29.56 -12.59 12.67
N ASP A 584 -30.37 -13.29 11.87
CA ASP A 584 -29.97 -13.79 10.55
C ASP A 584 -28.63 -14.58 10.58
N SER A 585 -28.33 -15.29 11.67
CA SER A 585 -26.99 -15.81 11.97
C SER A 585 -26.95 -17.33 12.16
N LEU A 586 -25.76 -17.90 11.98
CA LEU A 586 -25.43 -19.29 12.27
C LEU A 586 -24.43 -19.32 13.43
N LEU A 587 -24.84 -19.89 14.56
CA LEU A 587 -23.97 -20.05 15.72
C LEU A 587 -23.74 -21.53 16.00
N GLU A 588 -22.47 -21.86 16.19
CA GLU A 588 -22.01 -23.16 16.63
C GLU A 588 -21.43 -23.02 18.04
N TYR A 589 -21.68 -24.02 18.89
CA TYR A 589 -21.28 -24.13 20.29
C TYR A 589 -22.20 -23.43 21.31
N HIS A 590 -21.70 -23.23 22.54
CA HIS A 590 -22.50 -23.00 23.73
C HIS A 590 -22.77 -21.51 23.97
N ILE A 591 -24.00 -21.17 24.35
CA ILE A 591 -24.40 -19.83 24.76
C ILE A 591 -24.84 -19.85 26.22
N GLN A 592 -24.22 -19.02 27.05
CA GLN A 592 -24.60 -18.77 28.43
C GLN A 592 -24.80 -17.26 28.64
N MET A 593 -26.04 -16.79 28.70
CA MET A 593 -26.37 -15.35 28.80
C MET A 593 -27.64 -15.11 29.62
N SER A 594 -27.71 -14.05 30.41
CA SER A 594 -28.93 -13.75 31.20
C SER A 594 -30.16 -13.47 30.34
N ASN A 595 -30.05 -12.58 29.36
CA ASN A 595 -31.14 -12.25 28.43
C ASN A 595 -30.71 -12.52 26.99
N LEU A 596 -31.46 -13.38 26.30
CA LEU A 596 -31.14 -13.83 24.95
C LEU A 596 -32.31 -13.58 24.00
N GLN A 597 -32.06 -12.80 22.96
CA GLN A 597 -32.99 -12.53 21.87
C GLN A 597 -32.46 -13.12 20.56
N ILE A 598 -33.26 -13.92 19.88
CA ILE A 598 -32.86 -14.62 18.65
C ILE A 598 -33.93 -14.41 17.58
N GLU A 599 -33.53 -13.99 16.39
CA GLU A 599 -34.40 -13.82 15.22
C GLU A 599 -33.79 -14.48 13.98
N LYS A 600 -34.57 -15.28 13.25
CA LYS A 600 -34.18 -15.82 11.92
C LYS A 600 -32.80 -16.50 11.89
N SER A 601 -32.44 -17.18 12.97
CA SER A 601 -31.08 -17.71 13.15
C SER A 601 -31.10 -19.21 13.40
N ALA A 602 -29.94 -19.84 13.29
CA ALA A 602 -29.74 -21.24 13.59
C ALA A 602 -28.66 -21.42 14.67
N ILE A 603 -29.01 -22.10 15.75
CA ILE A 603 -28.16 -22.32 16.92
C ILE A 603 -27.85 -23.81 17.04
N TYR A 604 -26.57 -24.16 17.08
CA TYR A 604 -26.07 -25.53 17.14
C TYR A 604 -25.30 -25.71 18.44
N GLY A 605 -25.93 -26.27 19.46
CA GLY A 605 -25.29 -26.45 20.76
C GLY A 605 -26.21 -26.16 21.94
N LYS A 606 -25.60 -25.95 23.11
CA LYS A 606 -26.35 -25.69 24.36
C LYS A 606 -26.66 -24.21 24.52
N VAL A 607 -27.81 -23.93 25.10
CA VAL A 607 -28.25 -22.59 25.50
C VAL A 607 -28.62 -22.61 26.97
N ASP A 608 -27.99 -21.76 27.79
CA ASP A 608 -28.37 -21.52 29.18
C ASP A 608 -28.66 -20.03 29.36
N THR A 609 -29.90 -19.70 29.72
CA THR A 609 -30.34 -18.31 29.87
C THR A 609 -31.37 -18.14 30.98
N ASN A 610 -31.58 -16.92 31.44
CA ASN A 610 -32.70 -16.62 32.32
C ASN A 610 -33.94 -16.32 31.47
N LYS A 611 -33.82 -15.39 30.51
CA LYS A 611 -34.91 -14.96 29.63
C LYS A 611 -34.60 -15.23 28.17
N LEU A 612 -35.37 -16.11 27.55
CA LEU A 612 -35.27 -16.46 26.13
C LEU A 612 -36.42 -15.86 25.33
N SER A 613 -36.10 -15.11 24.27
CA SER A 613 -37.06 -14.64 23.26
C SER A 613 -36.58 -15.04 21.87
N ALA A 614 -37.17 -16.07 21.27
CA ALA A 614 -36.72 -16.60 19.98
C ALA A 614 -37.83 -16.57 18.93
N ASN A 615 -37.57 -16.06 17.73
CA ASN A 615 -38.53 -16.02 16.63
C ASN A 615 -37.91 -16.56 15.35
N ASN A 616 -38.64 -17.41 14.61
CA ASN A 616 -38.16 -18.02 13.37
C ASN A 616 -36.77 -18.66 13.52
N THR A 617 -36.49 -19.27 14.68
CA THR A 617 -35.17 -19.79 15.04
C THR A 617 -35.13 -21.31 14.94
N ILE A 618 -34.04 -21.84 14.40
CA ILE A 618 -33.75 -23.28 14.41
C ILE A 618 -32.78 -23.56 15.54
N PHE A 619 -33.16 -24.46 16.45
CA PHE A 619 -32.23 -25.01 17.43
C PHE A 619 -31.90 -26.43 17.03
N LYS A 620 -30.61 -26.73 16.82
CA LYS A 620 -30.11 -28.07 16.56
C LYS A 620 -29.37 -28.58 17.80
N ILE A 621 -29.83 -29.71 18.32
CA ILE A 621 -29.33 -30.34 19.55
C ILE A 621 -28.79 -31.71 19.21
N ASN A 622 -27.54 -31.97 19.57
CA ASN A 622 -26.95 -33.31 19.51
C ASN A 622 -27.40 -34.16 20.70
N VAL A 623 -27.83 -35.39 20.40
CA VAL A 623 -28.25 -36.38 21.40
C VAL A 623 -27.45 -37.66 21.18
N ASP A 624 -26.74 -38.07 22.22
CA ASP A 624 -25.96 -39.29 22.31
C ASP A 624 -26.62 -40.24 23.32
N PHE A 625 -27.42 -41.17 22.80
CA PHE A 625 -28.11 -42.17 23.60
C PHE A 625 -27.15 -43.19 24.25
N GLU A 626 -26.02 -43.51 23.61
CA GLU A 626 -25.08 -44.50 24.13
C GLU A 626 -24.37 -43.99 25.37
N ASN A 627 -23.95 -42.72 25.36
CA ASN A 627 -23.29 -42.09 26.50
C ASN A 627 -24.24 -41.36 27.44
N SER A 628 -25.56 -41.41 27.19
CA SER A 628 -26.58 -40.68 27.95
C SER A 628 -26.27 -39.17 28.07
N LYS A 629 -25.78 -38.57 26.98
CA LYS A 629 -25.42 -37.16 26.90
C LYS A 629 -26.28 -36.45 25.86
N ALA A 630 -26.77 -35.28 26.20
CA ALA A 630 -27.46 -34.41 25.25
C ALA A 630 -27.04 -32.96 25.47
N GLU A 631 -27.05 -32.20 24.39
CA GLU A 631 -27.13 -30.75 24.47
C GLU A 631 -28.53 -30.33 24.95
N TYR A 632 -28.72 -29.08 25.37
CA TYR A 632 -29.99 -28.62 25.93
C TYR A 632 -30.22 -27.13 25.71
N ILE A 633 -31.49 -26.72 25.82
CA ILE A 633 -31.91 -25.32 25.92
C ILE A 633 -32.56 -25.16 27.29
N ASN A 634 -31.98 -24.31 28.13
CA ASN A 634 -32.44 -24.03 29.48
C ASN A 634 -32.78 -22.55 29.62
N SER A 635 -34.00 -22.24 30.03
CA SER A 635 -34.47 -20.87 30.34
C SER A 635 -35.10 -20.85 31.72
N LYS A 636 -34.51 -20.09 32.64
CA LYS A 636 -34.83 -20.18 34.09
C LYS A 636 -35.98 -19.28 34.54
N GLU A 637 -36.24 -18.16 33.85
CA GLU A 637 -37.22 -17.16 34.27
C GLU A 637 -38.39 -17.05 33.29
N SER A 638 -38.13 -16.90 31.99
CA SER A 638 -39.19 -16.74 30.99
C SER A 638 -38.74 -17.16 29.60
N THR A 639 -39.61 -17.87 28.86
CA THR A 639 -39.43 -18.17 27.44
C THR A 639 -40.62 -17.65 26.63
N GLN A 640 -40.36 -16.96 25.52
CA GLN A 640 -41.37 -16.51 24.57
C GLN A 640 -40.87 -16.63 23.13
N GLY A 641 -41.79 -16.67 22.16
CA GLY A 641 -41.39 -16.79 20.76
C GLY A 641 -42.44 -17.42 19.83
N VAL A 642 -42.25 -17.27 18.52
CA VAL A 642 -43.09 -17.89 17.49
C VAL A 642 -42.25 -18.53 16.37
N ASN A 643 -42.82 -19.56 15.73
CA ASN A 643 -42.26 -20.22 14.54
C ASN A 643 -40.83 -20.78 14.72
N ASN A 644 -40.50 -21.29 15.91
CA ASN A 644 -39.21 -21.92 16.16
C ASN A 644 -39.25 -23.41 15.80
N THR A 645 -38.12 -23.95 15.36
CA THR A 645 -37.93 -25.37 15.03
C THR A 645 -36.87 -25.98 15.93
N LEU A 646 -37.18 -27.13 16.53
CA LEU A 646 -36.22 -27.95 17.26
C LEU A 646 -35.82 -29.15 16.40
N VAL A 647 -34.54 -29.28 16.09
CA VAL A 647 -33.96 -30.39 15.32
C VAL A 647 -33.09 -31.22 16.27
N LEU A 648 -33.46 -32.49 16.45
CA LEU A 648 -32.67 -33.45 17.21
C LEU A 648 -31.76 -34.22 16.26
N ASN A 649 -30.45 -34.12 16.49
CA ASN A 649 -29.44 -34.87 15.77
C ASN A 649 -28.98 -36.05 16.62
N PHE A 650 -29.44 -37.25 16.27
CA PHE A 650 -29.02 -38.47 16.96
C PHE A 650 -27.63 -38.86 16.48
N LEU A 651 -26.63 -38.73 17.36
CA LEU A 651 -25.24 -39.07 17.04
C LEU A 651 -25.04 -40.58 16.88
N ASN A 652 -25.89 -41.36 17.56
CA ASN A 652 -25.93 -42.81 17.52
C ASN A 652 -27.33 -43.28 17.14
N ASN A 653 -27.43 -44.39 16.41
CA ASN A 653 -28.72 -44.99 16.10
C ASN A 653 -29.43 -45.35 17.41
N PRO A 654 -30.70 -44.93 17.62
CA PRO A 654 -31.51 -45.43 18.71
C PRO A 654 -31.84 -46.90 18.41
N SER A 655 -30.91 -47.81 18.68
CA SER A 655 -31.14 -49.24 18.57
C SER A 655 -32.19 -49.63 19.60
N LYS A 656 -33.27 -50.27 19.11
CA LYS A 656 -34.33 -50.84 19.94
C LYS A 656 -33.69 -51.74 21.01
N LYS A 657 -33.67 -51.29 22.26
CA LYS A 657 -33.69 -52.23 23.37
C LYS A 657 -35.09 -52.83 23.40
N GLU A 658 -35.26 -53.99 22.75
CA GLU A 658 -36.38 -54.88 23.06
C GLU A 658 -36.28 -55.24 24.56
N GLY A 659 -37.43 -55.18 25.23
CA GLY A 659 -37.56 -55.28 26.69
C GLY A 659 -37.33 -56.66 27.26
#